data_AF-A0A524HSW9-F1
#
_entry.id   AF-A0A524HSW9-F1
#
_cell.length_a   1.000
_cell.length_b   1.000
_cell.length_c   1.000
_cell.angle_alpha   90.00
_cell.angle_beta   90.00
_cell.angle_gamma   90.00
#
_symmetry.space_group_name_H-M   'P 1'
#
loop_
_entity.id
_entity.type
_entity.pdbx_description
1 polymer ?
#
loop_
_entity_poly.entity_id
_entity_poly.type
_entity_poly.pdbx_seq_one_letter_code
_entity_poly.pdbx_strand_id
1 'polypeptide(L)'
;LLASNPVLFEKQITAKRESEFPVTCFSFAEEDAESAWVLDDLIADHTVSGKGWGEYAVLYRQHRVGEFLERQLIGNNIPCRLPKGRALMDDPVIKYVIASARLMSLPDDDPIALEAFAELVLPRHLLEQVRALPAPEPDTLLARLRQFATQQPKSHPDTKKAWRFIFHVENLKALFHSQDALGGLVEELLSQRVGGYRNPLEERAEELTDPAEYPGAVELGRQLRQVMARNARVWLEPAGGLEVALRGMLLGAGGMRSVAYLEPGDELRDEDLVVRLSEGAGADAAVRLFKALQWNHAADFGDMFEDFVTFDLETTDRDPAVCDVVELGAVKVVGGRIVDRFHSLVHPSRPISTGARQVHGYSDADLTGQPSFAELWPRFRAFVGNHVLVAHNAQGFDVPVLRREAQGLPGLETLVFFDTLPLARSLYRESARLEDLATRFGIAPGRSHHALDDAETLVRVFQSLSAARVSRARKSALVNVLDFLGLALAVSGPGEQSEEARLLLEVARPYTLGRFSDCLDFYQTESLVSGRSGPDLTEVIRRLGGQELMERIRAQRAAAERYPAAVARLQSLVEASQAPTLAESIQRLLERVALSSSEGIEADPNRVNLLTLHSTKGLEFSRVYIVGVEDYQIPGYYATVDHREDEIQEARRLLYVGMTRARDRLVLSHAASRFGKPSGGTQLLDEIGLGTATLA
;
A
#
# COMPACT_ATOMS: atom_id res chain seq x y z
N LEU A 1 9.44 -13.34 40.59
CA LEU A 1 8.45 -12.31 40.16
C LEU A 1 7.45 -11.93 41.25
N LEU A 2 6.46 -12.76 41.61
CA LEU A 2 5.42 -12.34 42.57
C LEU A 2 5.97 -11.99 43.97
N ALA A 3 6.97 -12.73 44.46
CA ALA A 3 7.65 -12.43 45.72
C ALA A 3 8.45 -11.10 45.68
N SER A 4 8.81 -10.62 44.48
CA SER A 4 9.53 -9.36 44.25
C SER A 4 8.58 -8.16 44.13
N ASN A 5 7.27 -8.38 44.21
CA ASN A 5 6.24 -7.34 44.13
C ASN A 5 5.57 -7.11 45.49
N PRO A 6 5.12 -5.88 45.80
CA PRO A 6 4.32 -5.61 46.99
C PRO A 6 3.07 -6.50 47.02
N VAL A 7 2.80 -7.13 48.16
CA VAL A 7 1.62 -8.00 48.33
C VAL A 7 0.38 -7.12 48.45
N LEU A 8 -0.36 -6.95 47.34
CA LEU A 8 -1.62 -6.22 47.32
C LEU A 8 -2.82 -7.10 47.74
N PHE A 9 -2.75 -8.41 47.51
CA PHE A 9 -3.77 -9.39 47.86
C PHE A 9 -3.13 -10.75 48.17
N GLU A 10 -3.62 -11.46 49.19
CA GLU A 10 -3.21 -12.85 49.44
C GLU A 10 -3.86 -13.78 48.40
N LYS A 11 -3.06 -14.29 47.47
CA LYS A 11 -3.47 -15.32 46.49
C LYS A 11 -2.50 -16.49 46.56
N GLN A 12 -2.98 -17.65 46.97
CA GLN A 12 -2.24 -18.91 46.85
C GLN A 12 -2.49 -19.50 45.46
N ILE A 13 -1.49 -19.41 44.59
CA ILE A 13 -1.50 -20.02 43.25
C ILE A 13 -0.46 -21.14 43.28
N THR A 14 -0.90 -22.39 43.08
CA THR A 14 -0.02 -23.56 43.00
C THR A 14 -0.22 -24.25 41.65
N ALA A 15 0.87 -24.70 41.04
CA ALA A 15 0.82 -25.51 39.84
C ALA A 15 0.20 -26.87 40.17
N LYS A 16 -0.84 -27.27 39.43
CA LYS A 16 -1.53 -28.55 39.62
C LYS A 16 -1.09 -29.64 38.64
N ARG A 17 -0.17 -29.32 37.73
CA ARG A 17 0.28 -30.18 36.64
C ARG A 17 1.80 -30.05 36.54
N GLU A 18 2.48 -31.19 36.49
CA GLU A 18 3.90 -31.24 36.15
C GLU A 18 4.04 -31.32 34.62
N SER A 19 4.99 -30.57 34.09
CA SER A 19 5.34 -30.60 32.67
C SER A 19 6.62 -31.39 32.46
N GLU A 20 6.68 -32.14 31.36
CA GLU A 20 7.89 -32.80 30.87
C GLU A 20 8.90 -31.81 30.25
N PHE A 21 8.47 -30.57 29.96
CA PHE A 21 9.31 -29.54 29.36
C PHE A 21 9.93 -28.64 30.44
N PRO A 22 11.26 -28.44 30.44
CA PRO A 22 11.88 -27.44 31.29
C PRO A 22 11.50 -26.04 30.83
N VAL A 23 11.38 -25.11 31.79
CA VAL A 23 11.33 -23.68 31.46
C VAL A 23 12.72 -23.27 30.99
N THR A 24 12.81 -22.80 29.74
CA THR A 24 14.08 -22.46 29.09
C THR A 24 14.10 -21.00 28.67
N CYS A 25 15.29 -20.40 28.71
CA CYS A 25 15.55 -19.08 28.17
C CYS A 25 16.72 -19.13 27.18
N PHE A 26 16.52 -18.57 25.99
CA PHE A 26 17.51 -18.51 24.92
C PHE A 26 17.97 -17.07 24.68
N SER A 27 19.26 -16.92 24.37
CA SER A 27 19.90 -15.63 24.10
C SER A 27 20.37 -15.56 22.66
N PHE A 28 20.12 -14.44 22.01
CA PHE A 28 20.50 -14.16 20.63
C PHE A 28 21.28 -12.86 20.52
N ALA A 29 22.14 -12.76 19.50
CA ALA A 29 22.85 -11.50 19.23
C ALA A 29 21.89 -10.39 18.78
N GLU A 30 20.95 -10.73 17.89
CA GLU A 30 20.03 -9.79 17.25
C GLU A 30 18.63 -10.40 17.08
N GLU A 31 17.63 -9.56 16.87
CA GLU A 31 16.23 -9.97 16.73
C GLU A 31 15.94 -10.86 15.51
N ASP A 32 16.73 -10.73 14.44
CA ASP A 32 16.62 -11.58 13.25
C ASP A 32 16.97 -13.04 13.61
N ALA A 33 18.03 -13.23 14.41
CA ALA A 33 18.46 -14.55 14.87
C ALA A 33 17.45 -15.17 15.85
N GLU A 34 16.92 -14.37 16.78
CA GLU A 34 15.85 -14.79 17.69
C GLU A 34 14.62 -15.26 16.92
N SER A 35 14.17 -14.47 15.95
CA SER A 35 12.94 -14.75 15.21
C SER A 35 13.08 -15.96 14.28
N ALA A 36 14.24 -16.12 13.64
CA ALA A 36 14.55 -17.31 12.84
C ALA A 36 14.54 -18.58 13.71
N TRP A 37 15.16 -18.53 14.90
CA TRP A 37 15.15 -19.66 15.81
C TRP A 37 13.75 -20.00 16.35
N VAL A 38 12.96 -18.99 16.74
CA VAL A 38 11.58 -19.19 17.21
C VAL A 38 10.75 -19.88 16.11
N LEU A 39 10.92 -19.46 14.85
CA LEU A 39 10.25 -20.08 13.71
C LEU A 39 10.66 -21.56 13.54
N ASP A 40 11.96 -21.85 13.56
CA ASP A 40 12.47 -23.22 13.40
C ASP A 40 11.99 -24.14 14.53
N ASP A 41 11.99 -23.67 15.78
CA ASP A 41 11.52 -24.44 16.93
C ASP A 41 10.00 -24.66 16.89
N LEU A 42 9.22 -23.67 16.43
CA LEU A 42 7.79 -23.81 16.18
C LEU A 42 7.51 -24.92 15.14
N ILE A 43 8.22 -24.92 14.01
CA ILE A 43 8.06 -25.91 12.95
C ILE A 43 8.47 -27.30 13.46
N ALA A 44 9.60 -27.40 14.15
CA ALA A 44 10.11 -28.65 14.68
C ALA A 44 9.14 -29.27 15.70
N ASP A 45 8.68 -28.50 16.68
CA ASP A 45 7.72 -28.99 17.69
C ASP A 45 6.35 -29.28 17.09
N HIS A 46 5.88 -28.51 16.09
CA HIS A 46 4.67 -28.83 15.33
C HIS A 46 4.77 -30.20 14.64
N THR A 47 5.91 -30.45 13.97
CA THR A 47 6.17 -31.69 13.25
C THR A 47 6.28 -32.88 14.20
N VAL A 48 6.95 -32.72 15.34
CA VAL A 48 7.18 -33.80 16.31
C VAL A 48 5.93 -34.08 17.16
N SER A 49 5.25 -33.04 17.65
CA SER A 49 4.10 -33.19 18.55
C SER A 49 2.79 -33.50 17.81
N GLY A 50 2.69 -33.16 16.52
CA GLY A 50 1.45 -33.27 15.74
C GLY A 50 0.32 -32.34 16.21
N LYS A 51 0.61 -31.37 17.11
CA LYS A 51 -0.39 -30.42 17.60
C LYS A 51 -0.76 -29.41 16.52
N GLY A 52 -2.05 -29.11 16.39
CA GLY A 52 -2.52 -28.04 15.49
C GLY A 52 -1.96 -26.67 15.88
N TRP A 53 -1.85 -25.76 14.91
CA TRP A 53 -1.26 -24.43 15.12
C TRP A 53 -1.95 -23.60 16.21
N GLY A 54 -3.24 -23.83 16.48
CA GLY A 54 -3.97 -23.15 17.56
C GLY A 54 -3.52 -23.46 18.97
N GLU A 55 -2.70 -24.51 19.15
CA GLU A 55 -2.09 -24.85 20.43
C GLU A 55 -0.84 -24.01 20.75
N TYR A 56 -0.42 -23.16 19.81
CA TYR A 56 0.79 -22.32 19.90
C TYR A 56 0.41 -20.85 20.09
N ALA A 57 1.07 -20.19 21.04
CA ALA A 57 1.00 -18.76 21.21
C ALA A 57 2.39 -18.12 21.33
N VAL A 58 2.57 -17.00 20.64
CA VAL A 58 3.77 -16.16 20.74
C VAL A 58 3.35 -14.82 21.34
N LEU A 59 3.93 -14.52 22.50
CA LEU A 59 3.59 -13.39 23.34
C LEU A 59 4.69 -12.33 23.26
N TYR A 60 4.30 -11.08 23.12
CA TYR A 60 5.22 -9.93 23.01
C TYR A 60 4.68 -8.70 23.74
N ARG A 61 5.55 -7.74 24.07
CA ARG A 61 5.14 -6.47 24.70
C ARG A 61 4.69 -5.43 23.68
N GLN A 62 5.58 -5.07 22.75
CA GLN A 62 5.35 -4.02 21.74
C GLN A 62 4.78 -4.59 20.44
N HIS A 63 3.86 -3.86 19.80
CA HIS A 63 3.23 -4.30 18.55
C HIS A 63 4.23 -4.53 17.42
N ARG A 64 5.31 -3.74 17.37
CA ARG A 64 6.37 -3.87 16.35
C ARG A 64 7.02 -5.25 16.33
N VAL A 65 7.21 -5.89 17.50
CA VAL A 65 7.74 -7.26 17.60
C VAL A 65 6.75 -8.27 17.00
N GLY A 66 5.46 -8.12 17.31
CA GLY A 66 4.41 -8.97 16.72
C GLY A 66 4.31 -8.81 15.21
N GLU A 67 4.39 -7.58 14.71
CA GLU A 67 4.39 -7.27 13.27
C GLU A 67 5.62 -7.83 12.56
N PHE A 68 6.77 -7.91 13.23
CA PHE A 68 7.98 -8.53 12.70
C PHE A 68 7.83 -10.07 12.61
N LEU A 69 7.35 -10.70 13.67
CA LEU A 69 7.10 -12.15 13.72
C LEU A 69 6.02 -12.60 12.73
N GLU A 70 4.94 -11.82 12.55
CA GLU A 70 3.89 -12.10 11.56
C GLU A 70 4.48 -12.23 10.15
N ARG A 71 5.42 -11.34 9.78
CA ARG A 71 6.08 -11.39 8.47
C ARG A 71 6.86 -12.69 8.27
N GLN A 72 7.62 -13.12 9.28
CA GLN A 72 8.42 -14.34 9.22
C GLN A 72 7.52 -15.59 9.12
N LEU A 73 6.46 -15.66 9.92
CA LEU A 73 5.52 -16.78 9.90
C LEU A 73 4.79 -16.90 8.57
N ILE A 74 4.21 -15.80 8.05
CA ILE A 74 3.51 -15.84 6.75
C ILE A 74 4.49 -16.12 5.61
N GLY A 75 5.72 -15.58 5.66
CA GLY A 75 6.77 -15.86 4.69
C GLY A 75 7.12 -17.35 4.58
N ASN A 76 6.93 -18.10 5.66
CA ASN A 76 7.15 -19.55 5.76
C ASN A 76 5.86 -20.38 5.71
N ASN A 77 4.76 -19.78 5.22
CA ASN A 77 3.44 -20.42 5.07
C ASN A 77 2.83 -20.94 6.38
N ILE A 78 3.15 -20.31 7.51
CA ILE A 78 2.55 -20.64 8.80
C ILE A 78 1.34 -19.70 9.03
N PRO A 79 0.13 -20.24 9.24
CA PRO A 79 -1.04 -19.41 9.52
C PRO A 79 -0.88 -18.68 10.85
N CYS A 80 -1.05 -17.37 10.84
CA CYS A 80 -1.02 -16.53 12.04
C CYS A 80 -1.85 -15.26 11.83
N ARG A 81 -2.32 -14.64 12.92
CA ARG A 81 -3.07 -13.37 12.85
C ARG A 81 -2.71 -12.47 14.03
N LEU A 82 -2.47 -11.19 13.75
CA LEU A 82 -2.42 -10.17 14.79
C LEU A 82 -3.81 -9.90 15.41
N PRO A 83 -3.87 -9.33 16.63
CA PRO A 83 -5.14 -9.00 17.28
C PRO A 83 -6.09 -8.13 16.42
N LYS A 84 -7.40 -8.24 16.65
CA LYS A 84 -8.44 -7.50 15.88
C LYS A 84 -8.14 -5.99 15.84
N GLY A 85 -8.34 -5.39 14.66
CA GLY A 85 -7.91 -4.02 14.40
C GLY A 85 -6.50 -3.91 13.79
N ARG A 86 -5.73 -5.01 13.81
CA ARG A 86 -4.39 -5.10 13.21
C ARG A 86 -4.29 -6.13 12.09
N ALA A 87 -5.27 -6.98 11.81
CA ALA A 87 -5.17 -7.93 10.70
C ALA A 87 -5.10 -7.22 9.33
N LEU A 88 -4.44 -7.82 8.34
CA LEU A 88 -4.32 -7.23 7.00
C LEU A 88 -5.71 -6.99 6.37
N MET A 89 -6.56 -8.01 6.44
CA MET A 89 -7.89 -8.03 5.85
C MET A 89 -8.97 -7.31 6.64
N ASP A 90 -8.70 -6.62 7.77
CA ASP A 90 -9.65 -5.62 8.27
C ASP A 90 -9.33 -4.17 7.84
N ASP A 91 -8.32 -3.97 6.99
CA ASP A 91 -8.11 -2.70 6.27
C ASP A 91 -8.89 -2.70 4.94
N PRO A 92 -9.77 -1.71 4.68
CA PRO A 92 -10.59 -1.67 3.47
C PRO A 92 -9.76 -1.48 2.19
N VAL A 93 -8.62 -0.80 2.25
CA VAL A 93 -7.76 -0.60 1.08
C VAL A 93 -7.07 -1.90 0.71
N ILE A 94 -6.61 -2.67 1.70
CA ILE A 94 -6.00 -3.98 1.45
C ILE A 94 -7.04 -4.96 0.92
N LYS A 95 -8.25 -5.00 1.51
CA LYS A 95 -9.35 -5.80 0.94
C LYS A 95 -9.55 -5.51 -0.55
N TYR A 96 -9.46 -4.25 -0.92
CA TYR A 96 -9.59 -3.82 -2.31
C TYR A 96 -8.45 -4.33 -3.17
N VAL A 97 -7.20 -4.13 -2.76
CA VAL A 97 -6.03 -4.66 -3.50
C VAL A 97 -6.16 -6.16 -3.72
N ILE A 98 -6.52 -6.92 -2.69
CA ILE A 98 -6.65 -8.36 -2.74
C ILE A 98 -7.82 -8.80 -3.64
N ALA A 99 -8.95 -8.12 -3.57
CA ALA A 99 -10.09 -8.41 -4.42
C ALA A 99 -9.81 -8.06 -5.90
N SER A 100 -9.12 -6.95 -6.17
CA SER A 100 -8.64 -6.57 -7.51
C SER A 100 -7.65 -7.59 -8.06
N ALA A 101 -6.64 -7.99 -7.27
CA ALA A 101 -5.68 -9.01 -7.65
C ALA A 101 -6.36 -10.34 -7.97
N ARG A 102 -7.34 -10.74 -7.16
CA ARG A 102 -8.15 -11.95 -7.41
C ARG A 102 -8.91 -11.86 -8.73
N LEU A 103 -9.56 -10.73 -9.00
CA LEU A 103 -10.30 -10.50 -10.23
C LEU A 103 -9.40 -10.59 -11.47
N MET A 104 -8.17 -10.07 -11.40
CA MET A 104 -7.21 -10.12 -12.50
C MET A 104 -6.57 -11.50 -12.70
N SER A 105 -6.46 -12.30 -11.63
CA SER A 105 -5.86 -13.66 -11.70
C SER A 105 -6.80 -14.74 -12.25
N LEU A 106 -8.10 -14.46 -12.28
CA LEU A 106 -9.13 -15.41 -12.69
C LEU A 106 -9.61 -15.10 -14.11
N PRO A 107 -10.26 -16.06 -14.81
CA PRO A 107 -10.86 -15.80 -16.10
C PRO A 107 -11.81 -14.59 -16.07
N ASP A 108 -11.91 -13.91 -17.21
CA ASP A 108 -12.54 -12.60 -17.40
C ASP A 108 -14.00 -12.42 -16.91
N ASP A 109 -14.64 -13.52 -16.52
CA ASP A 109 -16.04 -13.63 -16.10
C ASP A 109 -16.22 -14.50 -14.84
N ASP A 110 -15.21 -14.67 -13.97
CA ASP A 110 -15.41 -15.38 -12.70
C ASP A 110 -16.49 -14.68 -11.85
N PRO A 111 -17.68 -15.30 -11.66
CA PRO A 111 -18.82 -14.62 -11.09
C PRO A 111 -18.64 -14.39 -9.58
N ILE A 112 -17.85 -15.22 -8.92
CA ILE A 112 -17.63 -15.16 -7.47
C ILE A 112 -16.69 -13.99 -7.14
N ALA A 113 -15.58 -13.87 -7.87
CA ALA A 113 -14.63 -12.79 -7.71
C ALA A 113 -15.25 -11.43 -8.05
N LEU A 114 -16.03 -11.37 -9.15
CA LEU A 114 -16.73 -10.16 -9.54
C LEU A 114 -17.78 -9.74 -8.50
N GLU A 115 -18.55 -10.68 -7.96
CA GLU A 115 -19.51 -10.39 -6.88
C GLU A 115 -18.82 -9.91 -5.59
N ALA A 116 -17.77 -10.61 -5.14
CA ALA A 116 -17.03 -10.21 -3.94
C ALA A 116 -16.40 -8.81 -4.09
N PHE A 117 -15.91 -8.49 -5.28
CA PHE A 117 -15.39 -7.16 -5.59
C PHE A 117 -16.50 -6.10 -5.63
N ALA A 118 -17.66 -6.44 -6.21
CA ALA A 118 -18.82 -5.56 -6.24
C ALA A 118 -19.34 -5.24 -4.85
N GLU A 119 -19.42 -6.21 -3.94
CA GLU A 119 -19.83 -6.01 -2.54
C GLU A 119 -18.89 -5.08 -1.75
N LEU A 120 -17.62 -5.02 -2.14
CA LEU A 120 -16.64 -4.13 -1.53
C LEU A 120 -16.76 -2.68 -2.04
N VAL A 121 -17.04 -2.50 -3.33
CA VAL A 121 -16.95 -1.19 -4.00
C VAL A 121 -18.32 -0.52 -4.16
N LEU A 122 -19.39 -1.29 -4.37
CA LEU A 122 -20.72 -0.78 -4.64
C LEU A 122 -21.60 -0.74 -3.38
N PRO A 123 -22.51 0.25 -3.27
CA PRO A 123 -23.51 0.26 -2.22
C PRO A 123 -24.42 -0.97 -2.30
N ARG A 124 -24.72 -1.56 -1.15
CA ARG A 124 -25.59 -2.75 -1.04
C ARG A 124 -26.95 -2.57 -1.74
N HIS A 125 -27.59 -1.41 -1.61
CA HIS A 125 -28.90 -1.16 -2.22
C HIS A 125 -28.84 -1.18 -3.76
N LEU A 126 -27.73 -0.76 -4.36
CA LEU A 126 -27.54 -0.80 -5.81
C LEU A 126 -27.35 -2.24 -6.28
N LEU A 127 -26.57 -3.04 -5.55
CA LEU A 127 -26.39 -4.46 -5.87
C LEU A 127 -27.72 -5.22 -5.81
N GLU A 128 -28.53 -4.97 -4.78
CA GLU A 128 -29.86 -5.58 -4.66
C GLU A 128 -30.78 -5.21 -5.84
N GLN A 129 -30.75 -3.94 -6.30
CA GLN A 129 -31.50 -3.51 -7.49
C GLN A 129 -31.01 -4.19 -8.78
N VAL A 130 -29.69 -4.30 -8.97
CA VAL A 130 -29.09 -4.89 -10.17
C VAL A 130 -29.32 -6.41 -10.21
N ARG A 131 -29.22 -7.10 -9.07
CA ARG A 131 -29.51 -8.54 -8.93
C ARG A 131 -30.98 -8.85 -9.21
N ALA A 132 -31.89 -7.91 -8.94
CA ALA A 132 -33.31 -8.07 -9.21
C ALA A 132 -33.71 -7.88 -10.69
N LEU A 133 -32.81 -7.39 -11.55
CA LEU A 133 -33.08 -7.26 -12.98
C LEU A 133 -33.26 -8.64 -13.64
N PRO A 134 -33.98 -8.72 -14.77
CA PRO A 134 -33.97 -9.93 -15.61
C PRO A 134 -32.54 -10.29 -16.03
N ALA A 135 -32.23 -11.59 -16.12
CA ALA A 135 -30.93 -12.06 -16.60
C ALA A 135 -30.68 -11.61 -18.05
N PRO A 136 -29.61 -10.86 -18.34
CA PRO A 136 -29.17 -10.61 -19.71
C PRO A 136 -28.47 -11.85 -20.29
N GLU A 137 -28.21 -11.86 -21.59
CA GLU A 137 -27.34 -12.85 -22.23
C GLU A 137 -26.02 -12.15 -22.63
N PRO A 138 -24.86 -12.55 -22.06
CA PRO A 138 -24.66 -13.57 -21.01
C PRO A 138 -25.06 -13.10 -19.61
N ASP A 139 -25.52 -14.02 -18.73
CA ASP A 139 -25.98 -13.71 -17.37
C ASP A 139 -24.80 -13.46 -16.43
N THR A 140 -24.24 -12.26 -16.51
CA THR A 140 -23.14 -11.79 -15.66
C THR A 140 -23.54 -10.54 -14.90
N LEU A 141 -22.92 -10.32 -13.73
CA LEU A 141 -23.13 -9.09 -12.96
C LEU A 141 -22.75 -7.84 -13.78
N LEU A 142 -21.68 -7.91 -14.58
CA LEU A 142 -21.24 -6.80 -15.42
C LEU A 142 -22.27 -6.48 -16.52
N ALA A 143 -22.87 -7.49 -17.14
CA ALA A 143 -23.95 -7.29 -18.11
C ALA A 143 -25.20 -6.68 -17.46
N ARG A 144 -25.57 -7.11 -16.26
CA ARG A 144 -26.69 -6.53 -15.50
C ARG A 144 -26.43 -5.08 -15.10
N LEU A 145 -25.20 -4.76 -14.68
CA LEU A 145 -24.80 -3.39 -14.39
C LEU A 145 -24.86 -2.51 -15.65
N ARG A 146 -24.41 -3.01 -16.81
CA ARG A 146 -24.54 -2.30 -18.08
C ARG A 146 -26.00 -2.05 -18.44
N GLN A 147 -26.85 -3.06 -18.30
CA GLN A 147 -28.31 -2.94 -18.53
C GLN A 147 -28.94 -1.90 -17.60
N PHE A 148 -28.62 -1.92 -16.30
CA PHE A 148 -29.08 -0.91 -15.36
C PHE A 148 -28.63 0.49 -15.79
N ALA A 149 -27.35 0.65 -16.10
CA ALA A 149 -26.75 1.95 -16.37
C ALA A 149 -27.20 2.58 -17.70
N THR A 150 -27.64 1.78 -18.68
CA THR A 150 -28.18 2.26 -19.96
C THR A 150 -29.67 2.59 -19.88
N GLN A 151 -30.45 1.83 -19.10
CA GLN A 151 -31.89 2.04 -18.95
C GLN A 151 -32.24 3.19 -18.02
N GLN A 152 -31.41 3.45 -17.01
CA GLN A 152 -31.66 4.51 -16.04
C GLN A 152 -31.27 5.91 -16.59
N PRO A 153 -32.01 6.97 -16.23
CA PRO A 153 -31.65 8.33 -16.62
C PRO A 153 -30.23 8.71 -16.17
N LYS A 154 -29.52 9.52 -16.97
CA LYS A 154 -28.18 10.04 -16.60
C LYS A 154 -28.15 10.83 -15.29
N SER A 155 -29.29 11.38 -14.86
CA SER A 155 -29.46 12.09 -13.60
C SER A 155 -29.60 11.17 -12.39
N HIS A 156 -29.87 9.87 -12.58
CA HIS A 156 -30.02 8.93 -11.48
C HIS A 156 -28.68 8.74 -10.73
N PRO A 157 -28.66 8.83 -9.39
CA PRO A 157 -27.42 8.86 -8.62
C PRO A 157 -26.60 7.57 -8.76
N ASP A 158 -27.27 6.42 -8.93
CA ASP A 158 -26.59 5.12 -9.03
C ASP A 158 -26.13 4.78 -10.46
N THR A 159 -26.63 5.46 -11.50
CA THR A 159 -26.15 5.27 -12.88
C THR A 159 -24.67 5.62 -12.99
N LYS A 160 -24.24 6.69 -12.34
CA LYS A 160 -22.82 7.09 -12.28
C LYS A 160 -21.97 6.07 -11.52
N LYS A 161 -22.52 5.43 -10.48
CA LYS A 161 -21.80 4.42 -9.69
C LYS A 161 -21.62 3.13 -10.49
N ALA A 162 -22.68 2.69 -11.19
CA ALA A 162 -22.63 1.53 -12.08
C ALA A 162 -21.59 1.72 -13.20
N TRP A 163 -21.62 2.86 -13.91
CA TRP A 163 -20.61 3.16 -14.93
C TRP A 163 -19.19 3.21 -14.38
N ARG A 164 -18.98 3.86 -13.23
CA ARG A 164 -17.66 3.87 -12.57
C ARG A 164 -17.15 2.47 -12.27
N PHE A 165 -18.01 1.58 -11.78
CA PHE A 165 -17.63 0.20 -11.51
C PHE A 165 -17.31 -0.57 -12.80
N ILE A 166 -18.13 -0.44 -13.85
CA ILE A 166 -17.90 -1.08 -15.15
C ILE A 166 -16.54 -0.65 -15.70
N PHE A 167 -16.28 0.66 -15.75
CA PHE A 167 -15.00 1.18 -16.22
C PHE A 167 -13.83 0.66 -15.39
N HIS A 168 -14.04 0.54 -14.08
CA HIS A 168 -13.00 0.10 -13.18
C HIS A 168 -12.62 -1.36 -13.41
N VAL A 169 -13.60 -2.26 -13.51
CA VAL A 169 -13.37 -3.68 -13.80
C VAL A 169 -12.66 -3.87 -15.14
N GLU A 170 -13.07 -3.14 -16.18
CA GLU A 170 -12.47 -3.24 -17.51
C GLU A 170 -11.03 -2.70 -17.53
N ASN A 171 -10.78 -1.57 -16.86
CA ASN A 171 -9.43 -1.02 -16.77
C ASN A 171 -8.48 -1.89 -15.94
N LEU A 172 -8.97 -2.64 -14.93
CA LEU A 172 -8.13 -3.61 -14.20
C LEU A 172 -7.54 -4.67 -15.13
N LYS A 173 -8.30 -5.13 -16.14
CA LYS A 173 -7.81 -6.10 -17.13
C LYS A 173 -6.64 -5.52 -17.94
N ALA A 174 -6.75 -4.27 -18.38
CA ALA A 174 -5.67 -3.56 -19.06
C ALA A 174 -4.43 -3.38 -18.18
N LEU A 175 -4.62 -3.06 -16.89
CA LEU A 175 -3.52 -2.94 -15.94
C LEU A 175 -2.75 -4.26 -15.79
N PHE A 176 -3.43 -5.39 -15.67
CA PHE A 176 -2.78 -6.70 -15.60
C PHE A 176 -1.88 -6.99 -16.80
N HIS A 177 -2.27 -6.57 -18.01
CA HIS A 177 -1.49 -6.78 -19.23
C HIS A 177 -0.29 -5.83 -19.35
N SER A 178 -0.25 -4.78 -18.54
CA SER A 178 0.76 -3.72 -18.62
C SER A 178 1.86 -3.78 -17.55
N GLN A 179 1.69 -4.66 -16.56
CA GLN A 179 2.60 -4.74 -15.42
C GLN A 179 3.39 -6.04 -15.48
N ASP A 180 4.70 -5.96 -15.28
CA ASP A 180 5.58 -7.13 -15.26
C ASP A 180 5.81 -7.68 -13.85
N ALA A 181 5.53 -6.88 -12.81
CA ALA A 181 5.84 -7.20 -11.42
C ALA A 181 4.67 -6.91 -10.46
N LEU A 182 4.55 -7.76 -9.43
CA LEU A 182 3.48 -7.65 -8.42
C LEU A 182 3.58 -6.34 -7.62
N GLY A 183 4.81 -5.85 -7.37
CA GLY A 183 5.07 -4.59 -6.69
C GLY A 183 4.40 -3.42 -7.39
N GLY A 184 4.72 -3.21 -8.67
CA GLY A 184 4.13 -2.15 -9.49
C GLY A 184 2.61 -2.24 -9.58
N LEU A 185 2.05 -3.44 -9.70
CA LEU A 185 0.60 -3.64 -9.72
C LEU A 185 -0.07 -3.25 -8.39
N VAL A 186 0.47 -3.69 -7.25
CA VAL A 186 -0.11 -3.37 -5.93
C VAL A 186 -0.01 -1.88 -5.66
N GLU A 187 1.13 -1.28 -5.96
CA GLU A 187 1.33 0.15 -5.88
C GLU A 187 0.33 0.93 -6.75
N GLU A 188 0.11 0.49 -7.99
CA GLU A 188 -0.91 1.06 -8.87
C GLU A 188 -2.31 1.00 -8.23
N LEU A 189 -2.69 -0.14 -7.66
CA LEU A 189 -3.98 -0.30 -6.96
C LEU A 189 -4.08 0.56 -5.70
N LEU A 190 -3.00 0.68 -4.93
CA LEU A 190 -2.95 1.52 -3.72
C LEU A 190 -3.06 3.02 -4.05
N SER A 191 -2.63 3.43 -5.24
CA SER A 191 -2.80 4.80 -5.73
C SER A 191 -4.24 5.14 -6.11
N GLN A 192 -5.08 4.11 -6.33
CA GLN A 192 -6.48 4.29 -6.67
C GLN A 192 -7.32 4.57 -5.44
N ARG A 193 -8.35 5.40 -5.64
CA ARG A 193 -9.27 5.76 -4.56
C ARG A 193 -10.16 4.58 -4.20
N VAL A 194 -9.99 4.04 -2.99
CA VAL A 194 -10.85 2.98 -2.45
C VAL A 194 -12.00 3.58 -1.64
N GLY A 195 -13.20 3.59 -2.21
CA GLY A 195 -14.41 4.10 -1.57
C GLY A 195 -14.28 5.58 -1.17
N GLY A 196 -14.46 5.88 0.12
CA GLY A 196 -14.33 7.22 0.69
C GLY A 196 -12.92 7.56 1.19
N TYR A 197 -12.01 6.58 1.26
CA TYR A 197 -10.68 6.78 1.84
C TYR A 197 -9.81 7.62 0.91
N ARG A 198 -9.10 8.59 1.51
CA ARG A 198 -7.95 9.28 0.93
C ARG A 198 -6.91 9.36 2.02
N ASN A 199 -5.66 9.10 1.66
CA ASN A 199 -4.57 9.36 2.61
C ASN A 199 -4.33 10.88 2.68
N PRO A 200 -3.80 11.41 3.80
CA PRO A 200 -3.68 12.86 3.99
C PRO A 200 -2.80 13.58 2.97
N LEU A 201 -1.76 12.91 2.47
CA LEU A 201 -0.90 13.47 1.42
C LEU A 201 -1.66 13.54 0.09
N GLU A 202 -2.52 12.57 -0.20
CA GLU A 202 -3.38 12.56 -1.39
C GLU A 202 -4.45 13.67 -1.36
N GLU A 203 -4.95 14.02 -0.17
CA GLU A 203 -5.89 15.13 0.01
C GLU A 203 -5.27 16.50 -0.32
N ARG A 204 -3.97 16.65 -0.04
CA ARG A 204 -3.18 17.87 -0.27
C ARG A 204 -2.26 17.77 -1.50
N ALA A 205 -2.41 16.75 -2.34
CA ALA A 205 -1.45 16.45 -3.42
C ALA A 205 -1.33 17.57 -4.47
N GLU A 206 -2.34 18.41 -4.65
CA GLU A 206 -2.29 19.58 -5.54
C GLU A 206 -1.44 20.73 -4.96
N GLU A 207 -1.28 20.79 -3.64
CA GLU A 207 -0.50 21.81 -2.92
C GLU A 207 0.96 21.39 -2.71
N LEU A 208 1.24 20.09 -2.74
CA LEU A 208 2.57 19.54 -2.52
C LEU A 208 3.42 19.56 -3.80
N THR A 209 4.69 19.91 -3.65
CA THR A 209 5.69 19.84 -4.74
C THR A 209 5.97 18.38 -5.12
N ASP A 210 6.07 18.09 -6.42
CA ASP A 210 6.50 16.77 -6.87
C ASP A 210 7.94 16.47 -6.39
N PRO A 211 8.20 15.33 -5.73
CA PRO A 211 9.54 14.91 -5.39
C PRO A 211 10.58 14.99 -6.52
N ALA A 212 10.18 14.78 -7.78
CA ALA A 212 11.09 14.91 -8.92
C ALA A 212 11.48 16.35 -9.26
N GLU A 213 10.70 17.32 -8.80
CA GLU A 213 10.93 18.76 -9.02
C GLU A 213 11.52 19.44 -7.79
N TYR A 214 11.52 18.75 -6.63
CA TYR A 214 12.04 19.31 -5.39
C TYR A 214 13.59 19.41 -5.40
N PRO A 215 14.17 20.59 -5.08
CA PRO A 215 15.61 20.80 -5.15
C PRO A 215 16.44 19.79 -4.35
N GLY A 216 17.33 19.08 -5.03
CA GLY A 216 18.25 18.11 -4.42
C GLY A 216 17.63 16.78 -4.00
N ALA A 217 16.30 16.60 -4.08
CA ALA A 217 15.64 15.35 -3.69
C ALA A 217 16.03 14.18 -4.61
N VAL A 218 16.04 14.39 -5.93
CA VAL A 218 16.40 13.34 -6.90
C VAL A 218 17.84 12.89 -6.74
N GLU A 219 18.77 13.84 -6.52
CA GLU A 219 20.19 13.52 -6.33
C GLU A 219 20.41 12.71 -5.05
N LEU A 220 19.85 13.17 -3.92
CA LEU A 220 19.88 12.43 -2.67
C LEU A 220 19.19 11.06 -2.81
N GLY A 221 18.08 10.98 -3.53
CA GLY A 221 17.38 9.72 -3.80
C GLY A 221 18.27 8.71 -4.53
N ARG A 222 18.97 9.14 -5.59
CA ARG A 222 19.93 8.28 -6.30
C ARG A 222 21.05 7.79 -5.39
N GLN A 223 21.61 8.67 -4.56
CA GLN A 223 22.67 8.30 -3.61
C GLN A 223 22.17 7.26 -2.60
N LEU A 224 21.00 7.47 -2.00
CA LEU A 224 20.38 6.52 -1.07
C LEU A 224 20.14 5.16 -1.74
N ARG A 225 19.65 5.15 -2.98
CA ARG A 225 19.42 3.90 -3.73
C ARG A 225 20.72 3.13 -3.97
N GLN A 226 21.81 3.83 -4.29
CA GLN A 226 23.12 3.20 -4.48
C GLN A 226 23.65 2.58 -3.19
N VAL A 227 23.51 3.27 -2.06
CA VAL A 227 23.90 2.77 -0.73
C VAL A 227 23.11 1.53 -0.35
N MET A 228 21.79 1.56 -0.57
CA MET A 228 20.90 0.42 -0.33
C MET A 228 21.30 -0.80 -1.18
N ALA A 229 21.55 -0.60 -2.48
CA ALA A 229 21.95 -1.67 -3.38
C ALA A 229 23.30 -2.32 -3.00
N ARG A 230 24.20 -1.56 -2.37
CA ARG A 230 25.51 -2.04 -1.91
C ARG A 230 25.49 -2.53 -0.45
N ASN A 231 24.35 -2.43 0.24
CA ASN A 231 24.26 -2.65 1.69
C ASN A 231 25.31 -1.83 2.48
N ALA A 232 25.62 -0.62 1.99
CA ALA A 232 26.55 0.31 2.61
C ALA A 232 25.86 1.12 3.71
N ARG A 233 26.63 1.92 4.47
CA ARG A 233 26.13 2.64 5.64
C ARG A 233 25.74 4.07 5.28
N VAL A 234 24.63 4.53 5.85
CA VAL A 234 24.26 5.95 5.87
C VAL A 234 24.69 6.57 7.18
N TRP A 235 25.45 7.65 7.11
CA TRP A 235 25.93 8.43 8.23
C TRP A 235 25.16 9.74 8.32
N LEU A 236 24.68 10.07 9.52
CA LEU A 236 23.95 11.30 9.81
C LEU A 236 24.84 12.27 10.60
N GLU A 237 25.06 13.46 10.06
CA GLU A 237 25.83 14.51 10.74
C GLU A 237 25.11 14.97 12.03
N PRO A 238 25.83 15.32 13.12
CA PRO A 238 25.21 15.93 14.30
C PRO A 238 24.44 17.21 13.96
N ALA A 239 23.19 17.32 14.40
CA ALA A 239 22.28 18.40 14.01
C ALA A 239 21.25 18.76 15.10
N GLY A 240 21.67 18.74 16.37
CA GLY A 240 20.83 19.26 17.45
C GLY A 240 19.57 18.42 17.70
N GLY A 241 19.63 17.12 17.46
CA GLY A 241 18.53 16.17 17.60
C GLY A 241 17.78 15.90 16.28
N LEU A 242 17.99 16.72 15.24
CA LEU A 242 17.37 16.48 13.94
C LEU A 242 17.83 15.14 13.34
N GLU A 243 19.10 14.79 13.51
CA GLU A 243 19.67 13.52 13.06
C GLU A 243 18.92 12.30 13.64
N VAL A 244 18.39 12.41 14.86
CA VAL A 244 17.61 11.33 15.49
C VAL A 244 16.29 11.13 14.76
N ALA A 245 15.60 12.23 14.43
CA ALA A 245 14.36 12.17 13.66
C ALA A 245 14.57 11.64 12.25
N LEU A 246 15.65 12.06 11.58
CA LEU A 246 16.02 11.59 10.24
C LEU A 246 16.41 10.11 10.25
N ARG A 247 17.10 9.62 11.30
CA ARG A 247 17.38 8.19 11.49
C ARG A 247 16.09 7.38 11.54
N GLY A 248 15.13 7.82 12.34
CA GLY A 248 13.82 7.19 12.43
C GLY A 248 13.09 7.17 11.08
N MET A 249 13.14 8.27 10.33
CA MET A 249 12.55 8.37 8.98
C MET A 249 13.21 7.41 7.98
N LEU A 250 14.54 7.31 7.96
CA LEU A 250 15.30 6.40 7.09
C LEU A 250 14.98 4.94 7.38
N LEU A 251 14.96 4.56 8.67
CA LEU A 251 14.61 3.21 9.10
C LEU A 251 13.13 2.89 8.82
N GLY A 252 12.25 3.88 8.99
CA GLY A 252 10.82 3.75 8.78
C GLY A 252 10.42 3.64 7.31
N ALA A 253 11.17 4.26 6.39
CA ALA A 253 10.91 4.21 4.95
C ALA A 253 11.14 2.82 4.34
N GLY A 254 11.85 1.93 5.05
CA GLY A 254 12.13 0.57 4.62
C GLY A 254 13.37 0.45 3.73
N GLY A 255 13.92 -0.75 3.65
CA GLY A 255 15.06 -1.10 2.80
C GLY A 255 16.45 -0.64 3.29
N MET A 256 16.54 0.28 4.25
CA MET A 256 17.83 0.65 4.89
C MET A 256 18.06 -0.12 6.19
N ARG A 257 19.20 -0.82 6.26
CA ARG A 257 19.60 -1.65 7.40
C ARG A 257 20.67 -1.01 8.27
N SER A 258 21.50 -0.13 7.71
CA SER A 258 22.64 0.47 8.42
C SER A 258 22.59 1.99 8.35
N VAL A 259 22.02 2.60 9.41
CA VAL A 259 22.01 4.05 9.61
C VAL A 259 22.66 4.37 10.95
N ALA A 260 23.78 5.08 10.89
CA ALA A 260 24.59 5.46 12.05
C ALA A 260 24.72 6.99 12.15
N TYR A 261 25.07 7.46 13.34
CA TYR A 261 25.45 8.85 13.52
C TYR A 261 26.94 9.00 13.25
N LEU A 262 27.31 10.10 12.60
CA LEU A 262 28.70 10.44 12.35
C LEU A 262 29.32 11.02 13.63
N GLU A 263 30.45 10.46 14.06
CA GLU A 263 31.26 10.91 15.18
C GLU A 263 32.68 11.31 14.71
N PRO A 264 33.38 12.17 15.48
CA PRO A 264 34.77 12.49 15.20
C PRO A 264 35.65 11.22 15.27
N GLY A 265 36.30 10.88 14.15
CA GLY A 265 37.21 9.74 14.05
C GLY A 265 36.60 8.49 13.40
N ASP A 266 35.33 8.53 13.00
CA ASP A 266 34.75 7.47 12.18
C ASP A 266 35.46 7.36 10.81
N GLU A 267 35.82 6.15 10.42
CA GLU A 267 36.37 5.85 9.11
C GLU A 267 35.24 5.64 8.09
N LEU A 268 35.07 6.61 7.20
CA LEU A 268 34.11 6.53 6.10
C LEU A 268 34.65 5.65 4.98
N ARG A 269 33.86 4.69 4.53
CA ARG A 269 34.17 3.93 3.31
C ARG A 269 33.72 4.74 2.08
N ASP A 270 34.39 4.53 0.96
CA ASP A 270 34.04 5.19 -0.32
C ASP A 270 32.59 4.91 -0.77
N GLU A 271 32.02 3.80 -0.33
CA GLU A 271 30.66 3.35 -0.64
C GLU A 271 29.59 3.89 0.33
N ASP A 272 29.99 4.48 1.45
CA ASP A 272 29.08 5.04 2.44
C ASP A 272 28.54 6.42 1.99
N LEU A 273 27.38 6.79 2.50
CA LEU A 273 26.78 8.11 2.27
C LEU A 273 26.72 8.91 3.56
N VAL A 274 27.23 10.13 3.53
CA VAL A 274 27.03 11.10 4.60
C VAL A 274 25.89 12.04 4.21
N VAL A 275 24.79 12.00 4.95
CA VAL A 275 23.71 12.98 4.84
C VAL A 275 24.12 14.20 5.63
N ARG A 276 24.64 15.21 4.92
CA ARG A 276 25.09 16.48 5.50
C ARG A 276 23.88 17.36 5.81
N LEU A 277 23.77 17.78 7.07
CA LEU A 277 22.67 18.56 7.61
C LEU A 277 23.05 20.03 7.83
N SER A 278 24.35 20.34 7.73
CA SER A 278 24.92 21.68 7.90
C SER A 278 24.77 22.62 6.69
N GLU A 279 24.30 22.14 5.53
CA GLU A 279 24.19 22.92 4.28
C GLU A 279 22.78 23.50 3.99
N GLY A 280 21.97 23.79 5.02
CA GLY A 280 20.65 24.42 4.86
C GLY A 280 19.86 24.62 6.17
N ALA A 281 18.71 25.28 6.11
CA ALA A 281 17.77 25.34 7.24
C ALA A 281 17.28 23.93 7.58
N GLY A 282 17.32 23.51 8.85
CA GLY A 282 17.06 22.12 9.25
C GLY A 282 15.72 21.54 8.76
N ALA A 283 14.69 22.38 8.61
CA ALA A 283 13.40 21.97 8.08
C ALA A 283 13.46 21.56 6.59
N ASP A 284 14.24 22.28 5.76
CA ASP A 284 14.38 21.96 4.34
C ASP A 284 15.20 20.68 4.14
N ALA A 285 16.15 20.38 5.02
CA ALA A 285 16.86 19.10 5.01
C ALA A 285 15.90 17.91 5.29
N ALA A 286 14.99 18.07 6.25
CA ALA A 286 13.96 17.07 6.55
C ALA A 286 13.01 16.86 5.37
N VAL A 287 12.53 17.95 4.73
CA VAL A 287 11.68 17.85 3.54
C VAL A 287 12.44 17.24 2.37
N ARG A 288 13.69 17.64 2.12
CA ARG A 288 14.51 17.06 1.04
C ARG A 288 14.70 15.56 1.21
N LEU A 289 14.98 15.11 2.43
CA LEU A 289 15.11 13.68 2.71
C LEU A 289 13.78 12.95 2.48
N PHE A 290 12.67 13.48 2.99
CA PHE A 290 11.35 12.90 2.76
C PHE A 290 11.01 12.81 1.28
N LYS A 291 11.26 13.87 0.49
CA LYS A 291 11.06 13.89 -0.96
C LYS A 291 11.98 12.89 -1.67
N ALA A 292 13.24 12.77 -1.25
CA ALA A 292 14.18 11.78 -1.80
C ALA A 292 13.68 10.34 -1.56
N LEU A 293 13.16 10.07 -0.36
CA LEU A 293 12.55 8.79 -0.01
C LEU A 293 11.28 8.54 -0.84
N GLN A 294 10.40 9.54 -1.00
CA GLN A 294 9.20 9.43 -1.85
C GLN A 294 9.57 9.14 -3.32
N TRP A 295 10.61 9.79 -3.84
CA TRP A 295 11.09 9.56 -5.20
C TRP A 295 11.64 8.14 -5.38
N ASN A 296 12.36 7.61 -4.38
CA ASN A 296 12.83 6.22 -4.40
C ASN A 296 11.68 5.22 -4.27
N HIS A 297 10.72 5.49 -3.40
CA HIS A 297 9.57 4.63 -3.20
C HIS A 297 8.75 4.48 -4.49
N ALA A 298 8.55 5.59 -5.21
CA ALA A 298 7.82 5.56 -6.46
C ALA A 298 8.69 5.28 -7.70
N ALA A 299 9.87 4.69 -7.51
CA ALA A 299 10.70 4.25 -8.63
C ALA A 299 10.01 3.21 -9.52
N ASP A 300 9.20 2.35 -8.89
CA ASP A 300 8.47 1.28 -9.56
C ASP A 300 7.11 1.75 -10.11
N PHE A 301 6.69 2.98 -9.79
CA PHE A 301 5.55 3.64 -10.43
C PHE A 301 6.01 4.20 -11.79
N GLY A 302 6.08 3.32 -12.78
CA GLY A 302 6.33 3.68 -14.18
C GLY A 302 5.12 4.30 -14.89
N ASP A 303 5.30 4.61 -16.17
CA ASP A 303 4.17 4.89 -17.06
C ASP A 303 3.20 3.69 -17.06
N MET A 304 1.90 3.99 -17.22
CA MET A 304 0.88 2.95 -17.07
C MET A 304 1.06 1.81 -18.09
N PHE A 305 1.37 2.17 -19.34
CA PHE A 305 1.93 1.28 -20.36
C PHE A 305 2.60 2.13 -21.46
N GLU A 306 3.80 1.74 -21.90
CA GLU A 306 4.57 2.45 -22.95
C GLU A 306 4.11 2.09 -24.38
N ASP A 307 3.49 0.92 -24.52
CA ASP A 307 3.08 0.32 -25.79
C ASP A 307 1.56 0.19 -25.81
N PHE A 308 0.89 0.91 -26.71
CA PHE A 308 -0.57 0.93 -26.82
C PHE A 308 -1.04 1.40 -28.19
N VAL A 309 -2.33 1.22 -28.46
CA VAL A 309 -2.99 1.78 -29.64
C VAL A 309 -4.14 2.66 -29.19
N THR A 310 -4.12 3.96 -29.47
CA THR A 310 -5.33 4.77 -29.32
C THR A 310 -6.25 4.54 -30.50
N PHE A 311 -7.56 4.62 -30.27
CA PHE A 311 -8.53 4.61 -31.36
C PHE A 311 -9.73 5.51 -31.04
N ASP A 312 -10.41 5.91 -32.09
CA ASP A 312 -11.64 6.70 -32.05
C ASP A 312 -12.54 6.30 -33.22
N LEU A 313 -13.85 6.46 -33.06
CA LEU A 313 -14.87 6.11 -34.06
C LEU A 313 -15.78 7.30 -34.35
N GLU A 314 -15.99 7.58 -35.63
CA GLU A 314 -17.18 8.33 -36.06
C GLU A 314 -18.25 7.37 -36.53
N THR A 315 -19.51 7.68 -36.25
CA THR A 315 -20.64 6.76 -36.45
C THR A 315 -21.85 7.43 -37.10
N THR A 316 -22.76 6.63 -37.66
CA THR A 316 -24.00 7.13 -38.30
C THR A 316 -25.01 7.74 -37.32
N ASP A 317 -24.92 7.44 -36.03
CA ASP A 317 -25.77 7.97 -34.96
C ASP A 317 -25.06 7.94 -33.59
N ARG A 318 -25.67 8.51 -32.55
CA ARG A 318 -25.16 8.56 -31.17
C ARG A 318 -25.67 7.43 -30.27
N ASP A 319 -26.55 6.56 -30.78
CA ASP A 319 -26.98 5.38 -30.06
C ASP A 319 -26.08 4.16 -30.38
N PRO A 320 -25.23 3.71 -29.43
CA PRO A 320 -24.29 2.61 -29.64
C PRO A 320 -24.99 1.25 -29.86
N ALA A 321 -26.29 1.13 -29.60
CA ALA A 321 -27.03 -0.10 -29.89
C ALA A 321 -27.34 -0.25 -31.39
N VAL A 322 -27.33 0.85 -32.17
CA VAL A 322 -27.89 0.87 -33.54
C VAL A 322 -27.07 1.61 -34.59
N CYS A 323 -26.14 2.50 -34.23
CA CYS A 323 -25.32 3.23 -35.21
C CYS A 323 -24.38 2.30 -35.95
N ASP A 324 -23.86 2.66 -37.12
CA ASP A 324 -22.77 1.94 -37.82
C ASP A 324 -21.51 2.81 -37.80
N VAL A 325 -20.32 2.20 -37.92
CA VAL A 325 -19.05 2.95 -38.02
C VAL A 325 -18.92 3.57 -39.42
N VAL A 326 -18.51 4.84 -39.48
CA VAL A 326 -18.23 5.56 -40.73
C VAL A 326 -16.77 5.97 -40.89
N GLU A 327 -16.05 6.13 -39.79
CA GLU A 327 -14.61 6.38 -39.77
C GLU A 327 -13.97 5.64 -38.60
N LEU A 328 -12.81 5.03 -38.84
CA LEU A 328 -11.95 4.44 -37.82
C LEU A 328 -10.56 5.06 -37.91
N GLY A 329 -10.17 5.76 -36.84
CA GLY A 329 -8.83 6.30 -36.65
C GLY A 329 -8.13 5.58 -35.52
N ALA A 330 -6.86 5.21 -35.71
CA ALA A 330 -6.05 4.64 -34.63
C ALA A 330 -4.57 4.99 -34.76
N VAL A 331 -3.88 5.11 -33.64
CA VAL A 331 -2.47 5.49 -33.57
C VAL A 331 -1.72 4.50 -32.70
N LYS A 332 -0.65 3.92 -33.24
CA LYS A 332 0.18 2.97 -32.50
C LYS A 332 1.36 3.68 -31.85
N VAL A 333 1.53 3.42 -30.57
CA VAL A 333 2.62 3.92 -29.74
C VAL A 333 3.46 2.73 -29.27
N VAL A 334 4.78 2.81 -29.45
CA VAL A 334 5.74 1.82 -28.94
C VAL A 334 6.93 2.57 -28.34
N GLY A 335 7.35 2.20 -27.12
CA GLY A 335 8.37 2.89 -26.34
C GLY A 335 8.03 4.37 -26.13
N GLY A 336 6.74 4.66 -25.90
CA GLY A 336 6.24 6.03 -25.70
C GLY A 336 6.26 6.93 -26.95
N ARG A 337 6.52 6.38 -28.14
CA ARG A 337 6.55 7.15 -29.40
C ARG A 337 5.54 6.63 -30.40
N ILE A 338 4.92 7.54 -31.15
CA ILE A 338 4.04 7.19 -32.27
C ILE A 338 4.89 6.51 -33.36
N VAL A 339 4.58 5.27 -33.69
CA VAL A 339 5.29 4.47 -34.70
C VAL A 339 4.46 4.22 -35.96
N ASP A 340 3.13 4.26 -35.86
CA ASP A 340 2.25 3.97 -37.00
C ASP A 340 0.86 4.59 -36.83
N ARG A 341 0.13 4.75 -37.94
CA ARG A 341 -1.22 5.33 -38.01
C ARG A 341 -2.12 4.49 -38.89
N PHE A 342 -3.33 4.27 -38.42
CA PHE A 342 -4.39 3.59 -39.16
C PHE A 342 -5.55 4.54 -39.36
N HIS A 343 -6.03 4.62 -40.60
CA HIS A 343 -7.18 5.42 -40.96
C HIS A 343 -7.96 4.72 -42.06
N SER A 344 -9.28 4.68 -41.91
CA SER A 344 -10.18 4.25 -42.97
C SER A 344 -11.55 4.87 -42.78
N LEU A 345 -12.13 5.34 -43.89
CA LEU A 345 -13.58 5.47 -43.98
C LEU A 345 -14.20 4.08 -44.13
N VAL A 346 -15.45 3.95 -43.70
CA VAL A 346 -16.21 2.71 -43.69
C VAL A 346 -17.55 2.95 -44.36
N HIS A 347 -17.97 2.02 -45.21
CA HIS A 347 -19.31 2.04 -45.79
C HIS A 347 -20.32 1.49 -44.77
N PRO A 348 -21.25 2.33 -44.24
CA PRO A 348 -22.25 1.88 -43.28
C PRO A 348 -23.39 1.14 -43.99
N SER A 349 -24.07 0.26 -43.27
CA SER A 349 -25.30 -0.40 -43.73
C SER A 349 -26.55 0.48 -43.54
N ARG A 350 -26.43 1.55 -42.74
CA ARG A 350 -27.50 2.48 -42.37
C ARG A 350 -27.17 3.91 -42.80
N PRO A 351 -28.20 4.74 -43.08
CA PRO A 351 -27.98 6.13 -43.43
C PRO A 351 -27.43 6.94 -42.24
N ILE A 352 -26.59 7.92 -42.53
CA ILE A 352 -26.07 8.87 -41.54
C ILE A 352 -27.20 9.79 -41.07
N SER A 353 -27.39 9.89 -39.75
CA SER A 353 -28.37 10.81 -39.18
C SER A 353 -27.93 12.26 -39.31
N THR A 354 -28.88 13.19 -39.40
CA THR A 354 -28.58 14.64 -39.50
C THR A 354 -27.71 15.12 -38.34
N GLY A 355 -27.90 14.55 -37.15
CA GLY A 355 -27.12 14.91 -35.96
C GLY A 355 -25.67 14.44 -36.05
N ALA A 356 -25.41 13.24 -36.59
CA ALA A 356 -24.05 12.73 -36.80
C ALA A 356 -23.33 13.53 -37.90
N ARG A 357 -23.99 13.77 -39.03
CA ARG A 357 -23.45 14.59 -40.12
C ARG A 357 -23.05 16.01 -39.69
N GLN A 358 -23.78 16.62 -38.75
CA GLN A 358 -23.43 17.94 -38.21
C GLN A 358 -22.15 17.94 -37.35
N VAL A 359 -21.74 16.77 -36.86
CA VAL A 359 -20.57 16.58 -35.99
C VAL A 359 -19.33 16.33 -36.85
N HIS A 360 -19.32 15.24 -37.62
CA HIS A 360 -18.14 14.80 -38.39
C HIS A 360 -18.15 15.21 -39.88
N GLY A 361 -19.25 15.78 -40.38
CA GLY A 361 -19.34 16.33 -41.74
C GLY A 361 -19.62 15.33 -42.89
N TYR A 362 -19.29 14.05 -42.75
CA TYR A 362 -19.57 13.03 -43.77
C TYR A 362 -21.05 12.85 -44.14
N SER A 363 -21.30 12.62 -45.42
CA SER A 363 -22.58 12.22 -46.01
C SER A 363 -22.52 10.79 -46.56
N ASP A 364 -23.68 10.16 -46.79
CA ASP A 364 -23.75 8.80 -47.37
C ASP A 364 -23.02 8.70 -48.73
N ALA A 365 -23.00 9.80 -49.49
CA ALA A 365 -22.30 9.88 -50.77
C ALA A 365 -20.77 9.81 -50.60
N ASP A 366 -20.22 10.38 -49.54
CA ASP A 366 -18.78 10.39 -49.27
C ASP A 366 -18.25 8.98 -48.91
N LEU A 367 -19.13 8.13 -48.40
CA LEU A 367 -18.82 6.76 -47.94
C LEU A 367 -19.15 5.69 -48.99
N THR A 368 -19.59 6.09 -50.18
CA THR A 368 -19.88 5.17 -51.27
C THR A 368 -18.57 4.59 -51.83
N GLY A 369 -18.46 3.26 -51.89
CA GLY A 369 -17.28 2.57 -52.41
C GLY A 369 -16.16 2.37 -51.38
N GLN A 370 -16.35 2.80 -50.13
CA GLN A 370 -15.48 2.45 -49.00
C GLN A 370 -15.68 0.99 -48.58
N PRO A 371 -14.71 0.35 -47.91
CA PRO A 371 -14.88 -1.02 -47.41
C PRO A 371 -15.95 -1.10 -46.31
N SER A 372 -16.61 -2.24 -46.19
CA SER A 372 -17.42 -2.56 -45.01
C SER A 372 -16.54 -2.76 -43.77
N PHE A 373 -17.13 -2.65 -42.58
CA PHE A 373 -16.39 -2.88 -41.33
C PHE A 373 -15.77 -4.29 -41.26
N ALA A 374 -16.49 -5.31 -41.74
CA ALA A 374 -16.01 -6.68 -41.79
C ALA A 374 -14.79 -6.86 -42.72
N GLU A 375 -14.73 -6.13 -43.83
CA GLU A 375 -13.56 -6.12 -44.73
C GLU A 375 -12.37 -5.35 -44.15
N LEU A 376 -12.65 -4.32 -43.34
CA LEU A 376 -11.62 -3.53 -42.65
C LEU A 376 -10.99 -4.30 -41.48
N TRP A 377 -11.78 -5.13 -40.78
CA TRP A 377 -11.41 -5.77 -39.53
C TRP A 377 -10.08 -6.52 -39.53
N PRO A 378 -9.74 -7.38 -40.52
CA PRO A 378 -8.46 -8.10 -40.49
C PRO A 378 -7.24 -7.17 -40.49
N ARG A 379 -7.33 -6.04 -41.21
CA ARG A 379 -6.26 -5.03 -41.26
C ARG A 379 -6.16 -4.29 -39.94
N PHE A 380 -7.30 -3.88 -39.37
CA PHE A 380 -7.32 -3.23 -38.06
C PHE A 380 -6.80 -4.16 -36.96
N ARG A 381 -7.25 -5.43 -36.91
CA ARG A 381 -6.77 -6.41 -35.94
C ARG A 381 -5.26 -6.64 -36.06
N ALA A 382 -4.73 -6.77 -37.28
CA ALA A 382 -3.30 -6.89 -37.52
C ALA A 382 -2.53 -5.63 -37.08
N PHE A 383 -3.11 -4.45 -37.30
CA PHE A 383 -2.55 -3.19 -36.81
C PHE A 383 -2.48 -3.18 -35.28
N VAL A 384 -3.54 -3.59 -34.57
CA VAL A 384 -3.56 -3.59 -33.10
C VAL A 384 -2.58 -4.61 -32.50
N GLY A 385 -2.52 -5.83 -33.02
CA GLY A 385 -1.68 -6.90 -32.45
C GLY A 385 -2.07 -7.21 -31.00
N ASN A 386 -1.11 -7.32 -30.08
CA ASN A 386 -1.40 -7.60 -28.67
C ASN A 386 -1.45 -6.34 -27.79
N HIS A 387 -1.46 -5.15 -28.40
CA HIS A 387 -1.47 -3.88 -27.67
C HIS A 387 -2.84 -3.60 -27.05
N VAL A 388 -2.83 -2.94 -25.89
CA VAL A 388 -4.02 -2.39 -25.26
C VAL A 388 -4.63 -1.29 -26.15
N LEU A 389 -5.94 -1.35 -26.37
CA LEU A 389 -6.71 -0.32 -27.07
C LEU A 389 -7.15 0.77 -26.10
N VAL A 390 -6.67 1.98 -26.31
CA VAL A 390 -6.93 3.14 -25.46
C VAL A 390 -7.94 4.05 -26.14
N ALA A 391 -9.01 4.39 -25.44
CA ALA A 391 -10.01 5.35 -25.93
C ALA A 391 -10.51 6.23 -24.78
N HIS A 392 -11.26 7.28 -25.10
CA HIS A 392 -11.77 8.23 -24.12
C HIS A 392 -13.30 8.14 -24.03
N ASN A 393 -13.84 7.78 -22.86
CA ASN A 393 -15.25 7.41 -22.69
C ASN A 393 -15.65 6.16 -23.51
N ALA A 394 -14.66 5.32 -23.80
CA ALA A 394 -14.75 4.16 -24.66
C ALA A 394 -15.85 3.18 -24.26
N GLN A 395 -15.98 2.91 -22.96
CA GLN A 395 -16.93 1.93 -22.44
C GLN A 395 -18.38 2.42 -22.53
N GLY A 396 -18.57 3.74 -22.65
CA GLY A 396 -19.88 4.35 -22.87
C GLY A 396 -20.30 4.38 -24.34
N PHE A 397 -19.38 4.22 -25.29
CA PHE A 397 -19.68 4.39 -26.72
C PHE A 397 -18.83 3.49 -27.64
N ASP A 398 -17.54 3.78 -27.81
CA ASP A 398 -16.68 3.17 -28.83
C ASP A 398 -16.55 1.65 -28.69
N VAL A 399 -16.36 1.16 -27.47
CA VAL A 399 -16.17 -0.27 -27.18
C VAL A 399 -17.44 -1.07 -27.46
N PRO A 400 -18.64 -0.65 -26.98
CA PRO A 400 -19.90 -1.28 -27.40
C PRO A 400 -20.09 -1.33 -28.92
N VAL A 401 -19.82 -0.22 -29.63
CA VAL A 401 -19.96 -0.16 -31.10
C VAL A 401 -19.00 -1.12 -31.78
N LEU A 402 -17.71 -1.07 -31.43
CA LEU A 402 -16.67 -1.93 -32.00
C LEU A 402 -16.97 -3.41 -31.73
N ARG A 403 -17.36 -3.78 -30.49
CA ARG A 403 -17.71 -5.17 -30.16
C ARG A 403 -18.91 -5.68 -30.95
N ARG A 404 -19.91 -4.83 -31.21
CA ARG A 404 -21.08 -5.20 -32.00
C ARG A 404 -20.73 -5.35 -33.48
N GLU A 405 -20.03 -4.38 -34.07
CA GLU A 405 -19.60 -4.44 -35.46
C GLU A 405 -18.65 -5.61 -35.74
N ALA A 406 -17.79 -5.94 -34.77
CA ALA A 406 -16.86 -7.05 -34.86
C ALA A 406 -17.44 -8.40 -34.39
N GLN A 407 -18.73 -8.47 -34.05
CA GLN A 407 -19.30 -9.69 -33.50
C GLN A 407 -19.16 -10.87 -34.48
N GLY A 408 -18.57 -11.97 -34.00
CA GLY A 408 -18.31 -13.16 -34.83
C GLY A 408 -17.08 -13.04 -35.73
N LEU A 409 -16.37 -11.91 -35.72
CA LEU A 409 -15.09 -11.76 -36.40
C LEU A 409 -13.94 -12.25 -35.50
N PRO A 410 -12.91 -12.91 -36.08
CA PRO A 410 -11.84 -13.52 -35.30
C PRO A 410 -10.98 -12.48 -34.58
N GLY A 411 -10.57 -12.79 -33.35
CA GLY A 411 -9.62 -11.98 -32.58
C GLY A 411 -10.25 -10.88 -31.73
N LEU A 412 -11.58 -10.72 -31.74
CA LEU A 412 -12.30 -9.75 -30.90
C LEU A 412 -12.14 -10.08 -29.41
N GLU A 413 -12.26 -11.37 -29.07
CA GLU A 413 -12.15 -11.92 -27.73
C GLU A 413 -10.80 -11.67 -27.05
N THR A 414 -9.76 -11.40 -27.84
CA THR A 414 -8.40 -11.11 -27.35
C THR A 414 -8.12 -9.62 -27.13
N LEU A 415 -9.03 -8.74 -27.52
CA LEU A 415 -8.82 -7.30 -27.39
C LEU A 415 -9.02 -6.84 -25.95
N VAL A 416 -8.04 -6.09 -25.46
CA VAL A 416 -8.06 -5.47 -24.13
C VAL A 416 -8.22 -3.97 -24.30
N PHE A 417 -9.16 -3.38 -23.56
CA PHE A 417 -9.50 -1.96 -23.66
C PHE A 417 -9.15 -1.21 -22.39
N PHE A 418 -8.69 0.03 -22.55
CA PHE A 418 -8.49 0.97 -21.46
C PHE A 418 -9.24 2.26 -21.74
N ASP A 419 -10.15 2.64 -20.83
CA ASP A 419 -10.84 3.92 -20.88
C ASP A 419 -10.09 4.96 -20.05
N THR A 420 -9.73 6.08 -20.67
CA THR A 420 -9.00 7.17 -20.01
C THR A 420 -9.88 8.09 -19.17
N LEU A 421 -11.21 8.06 -19.35
CA LEU A 421 -12.13 8.95 -18.63
C LEU A 421 -12.13 8.75 -17.10
N PRO A 422 -12.13 7.52 -16.55
CA PRO A 422 -11.98 7.29 -15.11
C PRO A 422 -10.68 7.88 -14.54
N LEU A 423 -9.57 7.73 -15.25
CA LEU A 423 -8.27 8.28 -14.86
C LEU A 423 -8.30 9.81 -14.84
N ALA A 424 -8.82 10.44 -15.90
CA ALA A 424 -8.98 11.89 -15.93
C ALA A 424 -9.82 12.42 -14.75
N ARG A 425 -10.91 11.72 -14.40
CA ARG A 425 -11.80 12.06 -13.28
C ARG A 425 -11.25 11.73 -11.90
N SER A 426 -10.26 10.84 -11.79
CA SER A 426 -9.58 10.58 -10.52
C SER A 426 -8.55 11.66 -10.20
N LEU A 427 -7.92 12.20 -11.25
CA LEU A 427 -6.90 13.24 -11.15
C LEU A 427 -7.50 14.65 -11.01
N TYR A 428 -8.54 14.98 -11.77
CA TYR A 428 -9.10 16.33 -11.86
C TYR A 428 -10.60 16.38 -11.51
N ARG A 429 -11.05 17.51 -10.95
CA ARG A 429 -12.46 17.72 -10.57
C ARG A 429 -13.28 18.39 -11.67
N GLU A 430 -12.61 19.08 -12.59
CA GLU A 430 -13.21 19.86 -13.67
C GLU A 430 -13.63 18.97 -14.84
N SER A 431 -13.90 19.59 -16.00
CA SER A 431 -14.30 18.85 -17.19
C SER A 431 -13.21 17.86 -17.60
N ALA A 432 -13.67 16.66 -17.93
CA ALA A 432 -12.85 15.56 -18.43
C ALA A 432 -13.29 15.18 -19.84
N ARG A 433 -13.61 16.17 -20.68
CA ARG A 433 -13.74 15.96 -22.14
C ARG A 433 -12.35 16.01 -22.76
N LEU A 434 -12.15 15.33 -23.87
CA LEU A 434 -10.86 15.27 -24.55
C LEU A 434 -10.33 16.68 -24.90
N GLU A 435 -11.18 17.55 -25.45
CA GLU A 435 -10.82 18.94 -25.81
C GLU A 435 -10.41 19.79 -24.60
N ASP A 436 -11.13 19.64 -23.49
CA ASP A 436 -10.85 20.37 -22.25
C ASP A 436 -9.53 19.89 -21.62
N LEU A 437 -9.24 18.58 -21.70
CA LEU A 437 -7.98 18.00 -21.25
C LEU A 437 -6.82 18.42 -22.16
N ALA A 438 -7.00 18.43 -23.48
CA ALA A 438 -5.99 18.91 -24.43
C ALA A 438 -5.63 20.38 -24.12
N THR A 439 -6.64 21.22 -23.91
CA THR A 439 -6.46 22.62 -23.52
C THR A 439 -5.70 22.74 -22.20
N ARG A 440 -6.05 21.96 -21.17
CA ARG A 440 -5.37 21.94 -19.87
C ARG A 440 -3.88 21.65 -20.00
N PHE A 441 -3.51 20.71 -20.86
CA PHE A 441 -2.12 20.30 -21.04
C PHE A 441 -1.38 21.12 -22.11
N GLY A 442 -2.00 22.15 -22.68
CA GLY A 442 -1.40 22.95 -23.75
C GLY A 442 -1.17 22.16 -25.05
N ILE A 443 -1.95 21.11 -25.28
CA ILE A 443 -1.90 20.27 -26.48
C ILE A 443 -2.79 20.92 -27.54
N ALA A 444 -2.21 21.28 -28.69
CA ALA A 444 -2.98 21.74 -29.83
C ALA A 444 -3.84 20.58 -30.38
N PRO A 445 -5.18 20.67 -30.33
CA PRO A 445 -6.03 19.65 -30.92
C PRO A 445 -5.92 19.68 -32.45
N GLY A 446 -6.12 18.53 -33.09
CA GLY A 446 -6.33 18.44 -34.53
C GLY A 446 -7.70 18.98 -34.93
N ARG A 447 -8.24 18.51 -36.06
CA ARG A 447 -9.63 18.80 -36.42
C ARG A 447 -10.55 17.99 -35.50
N SER A 448 -11.33 18.68 -34.67
CA SER A 448 -12.33 18.03 -33.80
C SER A 448 -13.33 17.24 -34.65
N HIS A 449 -13.72 16.06 -34.16
CA HIS A 449 -14.65 15.13 -34.82
C HIS A 449 -14.08 14.51 -36.10
N HIS A 450 -12.81 14.17 -36.04
CA HIS A 450 -12.12 13.37 -37.04
C HIS A 450 -11.31 12.30 -36.31
N ALA A 451 -11.68 11.04 -36.52
CA ALA A 451 -11.24 9.94 -35.68
C ALA A 451 -9.71 9.81 -35.54
N LEU A 452 -8.94 10.05 -36.62
CA LEU A 452 -7.47 9.98 -36.54
C LEU A 452 -6.87 11.13 -35.73
N ASP A 453 -7.38 12.35 -35.92
CA ASP A 453 -6.89 13.55 -35.23
C ASP A 453 -7.21 13.48 -33.72
N ASP A 454 -8.38 12.95 -33.38
CA ASP A 454 -8.80 12.71 -32.01
C ASP A 454 -7.99 11.58 -31.36
N ALA A 455 -7.71 10.49 -32.10
CA ALA A 455 -6.81 9.42 -31.64
C ALA A 455 -5.37 9.93 -31.39
N GLU A 456 -4.84 10.82 -32.23
CA GLU A 456 -3.54 11.47 -32.01
C GLU A 456 -3.54 12.40 -30.79
N THR A 457 -4.59 13.19 -30.64
CA THR A 457 -4.79 14.08 -29.48
C THR A 457 -4.82 13.24 -28.20
N LEU A 458 -5.53 12.11 -28.23
CA LEU A 458 -5.62 11.18 -27.12
C LEU A 458 -4.27 10.58 -26.74
N VAL A 459 -3.36 10.29 -27.67
CA VAL A 459 -1.99 9.82 -27.32
C VAL A 459 -1.33 10.79 -26.35
N ARG A 460 -1.33 12.09 -26.69
CA ARG A 460 -0.65 13.13 -25.91
C ARG A 460 -1.35 13.42 -24.59
N VAL A 461 -2.69 13.44 -24.60
CA VAL A 461 -3.50 13.58 -23.38
C VAL A 461 -3.26 12.41 -22.45
N PHE A 462 -3.24 11.18 -22.97
CA PHE A 462 -3.01 9.98 -22.19
C PHE A 462 -1.62 9.96 -21.55
N GLN A 463 -0.57 10.32 -22.30
CA GLN A 463 0.78 10.47 -21.75
C GLN A 463 0.84 11.53 -20.64
N SER A 464 0.14 12.66 -20.81
CA SER A 464 0.06 13.70 -19.79
C SER A 464 -0.71 13.24 -18.54
N LEU A 465 -1.77 12.45 -18.72
CA LEU A 465 -2.51 11.82 -17.62
C LEU A 465 -1.65 10.79 -16.87
N SER A 466 -0.86 9.97 -17.60
CA SER A 466 0.08 9.01 -17.01
C SER A 466 1.14 9.74 -16.16
N ALA A 467 1.75 10.79 -16.70
CA ALA A 467 2.73 11.60 -15.96
C ALA A 467 2.11 12.26 -14.70
N ALA A 468 0.90 12.81 -14.81
CA ALA A 468 0.18 13.38 -13.67
C ALA A 468 -0.17 12.33 -12.60
N ARG A 469 -0.51 11.09 -13.01
CA ARG A 469 -0.72 9.96 -12.09
C ARG A 469 0.56 9.62 -11.32
N VAL A 470 1.68 9.46 -12.01
CA VAL A 470 2.99 9.17 -11.38
C VAL A 470 3.39 10.28 -10.41
N SER A 471 3.21 11.54 -10.81
CA SER A 471 3.45 12.70 -9.94
C SER A 471 2.60 12.65 -8.66
N ARG A 472 1.29 12.37 -8.79
CA ARG A 472 0.38 12.24 -7.65
C ARG A 472 0.77 11.08 -6.74
N ALA A 473 1.10 9.91 -7.30
CA ALA A 473 1.54 8.74 -6.55
C ALA A 473 2.80 9.08 -5.72
N ARG A 474 3.84 9.66 -6.33
CA ARG A 474 5.04 10.17 -5.66
C ARG A 474 4.71 11.08 -4.49
N LYS A 475 3.85 12.07 -4.69
CA LYS A 475 3.46 13.05 -3.66
C LYS A 475 2.72 12.42 -2.48
N SER A 476 1.97 11.36 -2.73
CA SER A 476 1.14 10.67 -1.73
C SER A 476 1.80 9.49 -1.02
N ALA A 477 3.03 9.13 -1.41
CA ALA A 477 3.77 8.01 -0.86
C ALA A 477 4.29 8.27 0.56
N LEU A 478 4.65 7.18 1.26
CA LEU A 478 5.34 7.19 2.56
C LEU A 478 4.58 7.84 3.73
N VAL A 479 3.27 7.58 3.82
CA VAL A 479 2.45 7.98 4.98
C VAL A 479 3.00 7.39 6.30
N ASN A 480 3.67 6.23 6.23
CA ASN A 480 4.25 5.51 7.37
C ASN A 480 5.43 6.22 8.06
N VAL A 481 6.03 7.25 7.43
CA VAL A 481 7.12 8.02 8.05
C VAL A 481 6.70 9.46 8.42
N LEU A 482 5.41 9.78 8.31
CA LEU A 482 4.90 11.11 8.65
C LEU A 482 5.13 11.46 10.12
N ASP A 483 5.09 10.48 11.00
CA ASP A 483 5.40 10.68 12.42
C ASP A 483 6.83 11.23 12.62
N PHE A 484 7.82 10.61 11.96
CA PHE A 484 9.21 11.07 11.97
C PHE A 484 9.43 12.36 11.17
N LEU A 485 8.67 12.61 10.11
CA LEU A 485 8.70 13.89 9.40
C LEU A 485 8.22 15.04 10.29
N GLY A 486 7.08 14.87 10.96
CA GLY A 486 6.55 15.87 11.88
C GLY A 486 7.49 16.10 13.07
N LEU A 487 8.12 15.04 13.58
CA LEU A 487 9.18 15.15 14.59
C LEU A 487 10.37 15.97 14.06
N ALA A 488 10.88 15.65 12.87
CA ALA A 488 12.03 16.35 12.27
C ALA A 488 11.74 17.85 12.07
N LEU A 489 10.54 18.18 11.59
CA LEU A 489 10.08 19.56 11.40
C LEU A 489 9.90 20.29 12.74
N ALA A 490 9.45 19.61 13.80
CA ALA A 490 9.34 20.19 15.14
C ALA A 490 10.73 20.43 15.79
N VAL A 491 11.64 19.47 15.67
CA VAL A 491 13.01 19.57 16.20
C VAL A 491 13.78 20.71 15.53
N SER A 492 13.60 20.89 14.21
CA SER A 492 14.18 21.99 13.43
C SER A 492 13.80 23.39 13.93
N GLY A 493 12.70 23.51 14.67
CA GLY A 493 12.28 24.75 15.31
C GLY A 493 11.54 25.73 14.40
N PRO A 494 11.03 26.84 14.97
CA PRO A 494 10.13 27.78 14.29
C PRO A 494 10.84 28.78 13.38
N GLY A 495 12.04 28.45 12.87
CA GLY A 495 12.81 29.32 11.98
C GLY A 495 12.11 29.61 10.64
N GLU A 496 12.81 30.24 9.70
CA GLU A 496 12.28 30.45 8.35
C GLU A 496 12.05 29.10 7.67
N GLN A 497 10.79 28.66 7.65
CA GLN A 497 10.34 27.42 7.03
C GLN A 497 9.72 27.73 5.66
N SER A 498 10.06 26.92 4.66
CA SER A 498 9.40 26.92 3.37
C SER A 498 7.89 26.63 3.50
N GLU A 499 7.10 27.07 2.52
CA GLU A 499 5.67 26.78 2.47
C GLU A 499 5.40 25.27 2.47
N GLU A 500 6.19 24.51 1.71
CA GLU A 500 6.18 23.04 1.68
C GLU A 500 6.40 22.43 3.07
N ALA A 501 7.38 22.92 3.85
CA ALA A 501 7.64 22.43 5.20
C ALA A 501 6.47 22.69 6.16
N ARG A 502 5.78 23.84 6.04
CA ARG A 502 4.61 24.16 6.86
C ARG A 502 3.41 23.26 6.52
N LEU A 503 3.17 23.04 5.23
CA LEU A 503 2.13 22.13 4.74
C LEU A 503 2.37 20.70 5.24
N LEU A 504 3.59 20.20 5.09
CA LEU A 504 3.96 18.86 5.55
C LEU A 504 3.89 18.74 7.07
N LEU A 505 4.26 19.77 7.84
CA LEU A 505 4.10 19.76 9.30
C LEU A 505 2.62 19.68 9.71
N GLU A 506 1.72 20.38 9.01
CA GLU A 506 0.27 20.30 9.27
C GLU A 506 -0.25 18.87 9.05
N VAL A 507 0.17 18.23 7.96
CA VAL A 507 -0.21 16.86 7.60
C VAL A 507 0.39 15.82 8.55
N ALA A 508 1.65 16.01 8.95
CA ALA A 508 2.42 15.06 9.74
C ALA A 508 2.09 15.09 11.24
N ARG A 509 1.72 16.26 11.78
CA ARG A 509 1.49 16.46 13.22
C ARG A 509 0.53 15.46 13.88
N PRO A 510 -0.62 15.09 13.28
CA PRO A 510 -1.50 14.06 13.83
C PRO A 510 -0.83 12.69 14.00
N TYR A 511 0.12 12.36 13.12
CA TYR A 511 0.87 11.11 13.16
C TYR A 511 1.94 11.15 14.25
N THR A 512 2.68 12.24 14.36
CA THR A 512 3.71 12.42 15.39
C THR A 512 3.13 12.40 16.81
N LEU A 513 1.96 13.01 17.02
CA LEU A 513 1.27 13.03 18.31
C LEU A 513 0.34 11.81 18.52
N GLY A 514 0.27 10.94 17.53
CA GLY A 514 -0.65 9.79 17.49
C GLY A 514 -0.48 8.84 18.67
N ARG A 515 -1.51 8.03 18.92
CA ARG A 515 -1.48 7.05 20.01
C ARG A 515 -0.58 5.88 19.69
N PHE A 516 -0.51 5.50 18.41
CA PHE A 516 0.27 4.36 17.94
C PHE A 516 1.60 4.75 17.31
N SER A 517 2.00 6.01 17.42
CA SER A 517 3.35 6.42 17.05
C SER A 517 4.29 6.26 18.23
N ASP A 518 5.38 5.53 17.99
CA ASP A 518 6.49 5.38 18.93
C ASP A 518 7.60 6.40 18.64
N CYS A 519 7.40 7.37 17.72
CA CYS A 519 8.47 8.25 17.26
C CYS A 519 9.01 9.18 18.36
N LEU A 520 8.15 9.62 19.29
CA LEU A 520 8.52 10.46 20.43
C LEU A 520 9.35 9.67 21.45
N ASP A 521 8.92 8.45 21.77
CA ASP A 521 9.66 7.54 22.66
C ASP A 521 11.00 7.14 22.03
N PHE A 522 11.01 6.91 20.71
CA PHE A 522 12.23 6.68 19.93
C PHE A 522 13.18 7.86 20.04
N TYR A 523 12.70 9.09 19.80
CA TYR A 523 13.51 10.31 19.85
C TYR A 523 14.15 10.50 21.22
N GLN A 524 13.35 10.36 22.27
CA GLN A 524 13.82 10.49 23.64
C GLN A 524 14.90 9.44 23.93
N THR A 525 14.64 8.17 23.55
CA THR A 525 15.53 7.04 23.87
C THR A 525 16.87 7.18 23.16
N GLU A 526 16.81 7.51 21.87
CA GLU A 526 18.01 7.74 21.07
C GLU A 526 18.84 8.91 21.56
N SER A 527 18.19 10.01 21.94
CA SER A 527 18.88 11.20 22.42
C SER A 527 19.66 10.91 23.70
N LEU A 528 19.08 10.11 24.60
CA LEU A 528 19.74 9.70 25.84
C LEU A 528 20.86 8.68 25.61
N VAL A 529 20.59 7.59 24.88
CA VAL A 529 21.57 6.53 24.60
C VAL A 529 22.79 7.08 23.87
N SER A 530 22.56 7.98 22.92
CA SER A 530 23.61 8.52 22.05
C SER A 530 24.24 9.81 22.60
N GLY A 531 23.78 10.31 23.74
CA GLY A 531 24.25 11.57 24.33
C GLY A 531 24.03 12.82 23.46
N ARG A 532 23.02 12.80 22.57
CA ARG A 532 22.80 13.83 21.56
C ARG A 532 22.08 15.04 22.16
N SER A 533 22.58 16.24 21.87
CA SER A 533 21.97 17.49 22.30
C SER A 533 20.79 17.85 21.39
N GLY A 534 19.65 18.26 21.95
CA GLY A 534 18.48 18.72 21.20
C GLY A 534 17.39 19.25 22.11
N PRO A 535 16.25 19.72 21.57
CA PRO A 535 15.09 20.08 22.38
C PRO A 535 14.60 18.85 23.14
N ASP A 536 14.23 19.04 24.42
CA ASP A 536 13.59 17.99 25.20
C ASP A 536 12.19 17.65 24.66
N LEU A 537 11.65 16.53 25.13
CA LEU A 537 10.36 16.04 24.65
C LEU A 537 9.21 17.03 24.94
N THR A 538 9.27 17.76 26.06
CA THR A 538 8.25 18.77 26.41
C THR A 538 8.24 19.91 25.40
N GLU A 539 9.41 20.40 25.00
CA GLU A 539 9.57 21.44 23.98
C GLU A 539 9.15 20.94 22.60
N VAL A 540 9.51 19.72 22.21
CA VAL A 540 9.06 19.11 20.94
C VAL A 540 7.53 19.03 20.89
N ILE A 541 6.89 18.53 21.95
CA ILE A 541 5.42 18.44 22.04
C ILE A 541 4.79 19.84 21.99
N ARG A 542 5.39 20.83 22.67
CA ARG A 542 4.93 22.22 22.61
C ARG A 542 4.95 22.77 21.18
N ARG A 543 6.02 22.51 20.42
CA ARG A 543 6.13 22.91 19.00
C ARG A 543 5.14 22.20 18.09
N LEU A 544 4.76 20.97 18.41
CA LEU A 544 3.73 20.21 17.70
C LEU A 544 2.30 20.65 18.06
N GLY A 545 2.11 21.59 19.00
CA GLY A 545 0.80 22.11 19.39
C GLY A 545 0.36 21.79 20.82
N GLY A 546 1.24 21.19 21.62
CA GLY A 546 1.08 21.03 23.06
C GLY A 546 0.39 19.74 23.52
N GLN A 547 0.39 19.52 24.84
CA GLN A 547 -0.15 18.33 25.50
C GLN A 547 -1.66 18.16 25.27
N GLU A 548 -2.44 19.25 25.33
CA GLU A 548 -3.90 19.18 25.11
C GLU A 548 -4.26 18.67 23.70
N LEU A 549 -3.50 19.09 22.68
CA LEU A 549 -3.69 18.62 21.32
C LEU A 549 -3.35 17.13 21.20
N MET A 550 -2.26 16.70 21.83
CA MET A 550 -1.82 15.31 21.87
C MET A 550 -2.86 14.41 22.55
N GLU A 551 -3.36 14.79 23.72
CA GLU A 551 -4.42 14.08 24.43
C GLU A 551 -5.69 13.97 23.59
N ARG A 552 -6.08 15.07 22.91
CA ARG A 552 -7.23 15.08 22.00
C ARG A 552 -7.05 14.13 20.82
N ILE A 553 -5.88 14.14 20.17
CA ILE A 553 -5.56 13.24 19.06
C ILE A 553 -5.59 11.79 19.54
N ARG A 554 -4.97 11.48 20.68
CA ARG A 554 -4.91 10.13 21.26
C ARG A 554 -6.26 9.61 21.75
N ALA A 555 -7.17 10.50 22.12
CA ALA A 555 -8.54 10.16 22.52
C ALA A 555 -9.47 9.89 21.33
N GLN A 556 -9.19 10.49 20.16
CA GLN A 556 -9.96 10.24 18.95
C GLN A 556 -9.63 8.83 18.43
N ARG A 557 -10.66 7.97 18.31
CA ARG A 557 -10.57 6.74 17.52
C ARG A 557 -10.59 7.11 16.04
N ALA A 558 -9.54 7.74 15.53
CA ALA A 558 -9.46 7.98 14.10
C ALA A 558 -9.21 6.65 13.38
N ALA A 559 -9.98 6.38 12.34
CA ALA A 559 -9.73 5.31 11.37
C ALA A 559 -8.39 5.48 10.60
N ALA A 560 -7.65 6.56 10.86
CA ALA A 560 -6.44 6.98 10.16
C ALA A 560 -5.15 6.26 10.61
N GLU A 561 -5.16 5.44 11.66
CA GLU A 561 -3.93 4.81 12.20
C GLU A 561 -3.69 3.36 11.72
N ARG A 562 -4.54 2.80 10.85
CA ARG A 562 -4.40 1.42 10.37
C ARG A 562 -3.61 1.30 9.07
N TYR A 563 -3.74 2.28 8.18
CA TYR A 563 -3.27 2.18 6.80
C TYR A 563 -1.75 2.00 6.66
N PRO A 564 -0.88 2.79 7.32
CA PRO A 564 0.55 2.73 7.01
C PRO A 564 1.20 1.40 7.43
N ALA A 565 0.83 0.89 8.61
CA ALA A 565 1.32 -0.40 9.10
C ALA A 565 0.72 -1.59 8.32
N ALA A 566 -0.50 -1.45 7.82
CA ALA A 566 -1.13 -2.49 7.01
C ALA A 566 -0.52 -2.52 5.58
N VAL A 567 -0.25 -1.37 4.98
CA VAL A 567 0.45 -1.25 3.68
C VAL A 567 1.88 -1.78 3.76
N ALA A 568 2.64 -1.42 4.79
CA ALA A 568 4.01 -1.94 4.96
C ALA A 568 4.05 -3.47 5.06
N ARG A 569 3.03 -4.07 5.71
CA ARG A 569 2.88 -5.52 5.75
C ARG A 569 2.45 -6.11 4.41
N LEU A 570 1.53 -5.46 3.69
CA LEU A 570 1.17 -5.86 2.33
C LEU A 570 2.41 -5.84 1.42
N GLN A 571 3.24 -4.80 1.48
CA GLN A 571 4.50 -4.71 0.73
C GLN A 571 5.45 -5.86 1.08
N SER A 572 5.60 -6.20 2.36
CA SER A 572 6.39 -7.37 2.78
C SER A 572 5.83 -8.68 2.19
N LEU A 573 4.50 -8.83 2.15
CA LEU A 573 3.87 -9.99 1.52
C LEU A 573 4.07 -10.01 0.01
N VAL A 574 4.06 -8.85 -0.64
CA VAL A 574 4.32 -8.70 -2.08
C VAL A 574 5.75 -9.10 -2.41
N GLU A 575 6.73 -8.57 -1.69
CA GLU A 575 8.15 -8.93 -1.83
C GLU A 575 8.37 -10.43 -1.67
N ALA A 576 7.74 -11.02 -0.65
CA ALA A 576 7.93 -12.43 -0.39
C ALA A 576 7.09 -13.33 -1.34
N SER A 577 6.13 -12.76 -2.08
CA SER A 577 5.28 -13.47 -3.05
C SER A 577 5.82 -13.45 -4.48
N GLN A 578 6.97 -12.81 -4.72
CA GLN A 578 7.57 -12.71 -6.06
C GLN A 578 7.79 -14.08 -6.71
N ALA A 579 7.48 -14.16 -8.01
CA ALA A 579 7.61 -15.34 -8.85
C ALA A 579 8.03 -14.93 -10.28
N PRO A 580 8.44 -15.87 -11.16
CA PRO A 580 8.85 -15.56 -12.54
C PRO A 580 7.79 -14.84 -13.37
N THR A 581 6.51 -15.05 -13.08
CA THR A 581 5.41 -14.37 -13.75
C THR A 581 4.53 -13.58 -12.76
N LEU A 582 3.89 -12.52 -13.25
CA LEU A 582 2.93 -11.75 -12.46
C LEU A 582 1.76 -12.63 -11.97
N ALA A 583 1.24 -13.51 -12.83
CA ALA A 583 0.13 -14.41 -12.49
C ALA A 583 0.47 -15.32 -11.30
N GLU A 584 1.64 -15.97 -11.32
CA GLU A 584 2.12 -16.79 -10.20
C GLU A 584 2.35 -15.96 -8.94
N SER A 585 2.85 -14.73 -9.09
CA SER A 585 3.08 -13.83 -7.96
C SER A 585 1.77 -13.45 -7.27
N ILE A 586 0.72 -13.15 -8.06
CA ILE A 586 -0.63 -12.88 -7.52
C ILE A 586 -1.16 -14.12 -6.80
N GLN A 587 -1.03 -15.31 -7.39
CA GLN A 587 -1.51 -16.54 -6.76
C GLN A 587 -0.86 -16.76 -5.38
N ARG A 588 0.48 -16.63 -5.29
CA ARG A 588 1.22 -16.74 -4.03
C ARG A 588 0.78 -15.69 -3.00
N LEU A 589 0.53 -14.46 -3.43
CA LEU A 589 0.02 -13.41 -2.56
C LEU A 589 -1.36 -13.78 -1.99
N LEU A 590 -2.27 -14.26 -2.83
CA LEU A 590 -3.62 -14.66 -2.42
C LEU A 590 -3.57 -15.83 -1.42
N GLU A 591 -2.72 -16.82 -1.65
CA GLU A 591 -2.49 -17.95 -0.73
C GLU A 591 -2.00 -17.47 0.64
N ARG A 592 -1.02 -16.55 0.67
CA ARG A 592 -0.45 -16.00 1.91
C ARG A 592 -1.41 -15.09 2.67
N VAL A 593 -2.20 -14.31 1.96
CA VAL A 593 -3.22 -13.47 2.58
C VAL A 593 -4.32 -14.32 3.21
N ALA A 594 -4.68 -15.45 2.58
CA ALA A 594 -5.62 -16.40 3.16
C ALA A 594 -5.14 -16.98 4.50
N LEU A 595 -3.81 -17.15 4.68
CA LEU A 595 -3.21 -17.56 5.96
C LEU A 595 -3.34 -16.51 7.08
N SER A 596 -3.59 -15.25 6.72
CA SER A 596 -3.76 -14.11 7.65
C SER A 596 -5.23 -13.78 7.93
N SER A 597 -6.19 -14.37 7.21
CA SER A 597 -7.58 -13.87 7.14
C SER A 597 -8.65 -14.62 7.96
N SER A 598 -8.33 -15.58 8.83
CA SER A 598 -9.37 -16.28 9.60
C SER A 598 -10.03 -15.39 10.67
N GLU A 599 -11.37 -15.43 10.77
CA GLU A 599 -12.18 -14.52 11.60
C GLU A 599 -11.98 -14.72 13.12
N GLY A 600 -12.32 -13.71 13.94
CA GLY A 600 -12.36 -13.77 15.41
C GLY A 600 -11.19 -13.11 16.18
N ILE A 601 -11.47 -12.65 17.41
CA ILE A 601 -10.48 -12.25 18.44
C ILE A 601 -10.03 -13.47 19.26
N GLU A 602 -10.79 -14.55 19.16
CA GLU A 602 -10.61 -15.76 19.94
C GLU A 602 -9.41 -16.55 19.42
N ALA A 603 -8.79 -17.31 20.32
CA ALA A 603 -7.79 -18.30 19.95
C ALA A 603 -8.39 -19.20 18.87
N ASP A 604 -7.75 -19.25 17.72
CA ASP A 604 -8.23 -20.03 16.57
C ASP A 604 -7.45 -21.34 16.53
N PRO A 605 -8.14 -22.48 16.43
CA PRO A 605 -7.51 -23.81 16.46
C PRO A 605 -6.54 -24.06 15.29
N ASN A 606 -6.62 -23.27 14.22
CA ASN A 606 -5.92 -23.52 12.97
C ASN A 606 -4.74 -22.57 12.69
N ARG A 607 -4.34 -21.72 13.65
CA ARG A 607 -3.24 -20.74 13.46
C ARG A 607 -2.42 -20.50 14.71
N VAL A 608 -1.18 -20.05 14.54
CA VAL A 608 -0.35 -19.53 15.63
C VAL A 608 -0.96 -18.24 16.18
N ASN A 609 -1.12 -18.16 17.50
CA ASN A 609 -1.75 -17.02 18.16
C ASN A 609 -0.70 -15.96 18.56
N LEU A 610 -0.62 -14.89 17.78
CA LEU A 610 0.24 -13.73 18.07
C LEU A 610 -0.48 -12.75 18.98
N LEU A 611 -0.06 -12.65 20.25
CA LEU A 611 -0.79 -11.86 21.26
C LEU A 611 0.13 -10.89 21.99
N THR A 612 -0.35 -9.67 22.24
CA THR A 612 0.31 -8.82 23.23
C THR A 612 0.16 -9.45 24.61
N LEU A 613 1.16 -9.32 25.47
CA LEU A 613 1.07 -9.80 26.85
C LEU A 613 -0.20 -9.30 27.58
N HIS A 614 -0.62 -8.05 27.32
CA HIS A 614 -1.84 -7.46 27.90
C HIS A 614 -3.13 -8.16 27.46
N SER A 615 -3.17 -8.71 26.24
CA SER A 615 -4.35 -9.34 25.66
C SER A 615 -4.49 -10.84 25.99
N THR A 616 -3.56 -11.43 26.75
CA THR A 616 -3.53 -12.89 27.00
C THR A 616 -4.35 -13.33 28.22
N LYS A 617 -4.98 -12.40 28.92
CA LYS A 617 -5.69 -12.71 30.17
C LYS A 617 -6.90 -13.63 29.91
N GLY A 618 -6.88 -14.82 30.53
CA GLY A 618 -7.95 -15.81 30.41
C GLY A 618 -7.77 -16.84 29.29
N LEU A 619 -6.67 -16.76 28.53
CA LEU A 619 -6.30 -17.72 27.50
C LEU A 619 -5.21 -18.68 28.01
N GLU A 620 -5.16 -19.88 27.44
CA GLU A 620 -4.12 -20.87 27.73
C GLU A 620 -3.82 -21.69 26.48
N PHE A 621 -2.54 -22.06 26.32
CA PHE A 621 -2.04 -22.76 25.13
C PHE A 621 -1.10 -23.89 25.56
N SER A 622 -1.04 -24.97 24.79
CA SER A 622 -0.07 -26.04 25.06
C SER A 622 1.37 -25.54 24.96
N ARG A 623 1.65 -24.66 24.00
CA ARG A 623 2.98 -24.10 23.73
C ARG A 623 2.93 -22.57 23.81
N VAL A 624 3.76 -21.98 24.66
CA VAL A 624 3.88 -20.53 24.81
C VAL A 624 5.32 -20.09 24.65
N TYR A 625 5.53 -19.14 23.75
CA TYR A 625 6.79 -18.43 23.53
C TYR A 625 6.62 -17.00 24.01
N ILE A 626 7.52 -16.49 24.84
CA ILE A 626 7.54 -15.06 25.21
C ILE A 626 8.83 -14.47 24.64
N VAL A 627 8.67 -13.59 23.65
CA VAL A 627 9.77 -13.04 22.85
C VAL A 627 10.11 -11.64 23.34
N GLY A 628 11.40 -11.33 23.40
CA GLY A 628 11.89 -10.03 23.85
C GLY A 628 11.77 -9.81 25.36
N VAL A 629 12.28 -10.74 26.17
CA VAL A 629 12.34 -10.62 27.64
C VAL A 629 13.62 -9.91 28.10
N GLU A 630 13.95 -8.83 27.41
CA GLU A 630 15.04 -7.89 27.73
C GLU A 630 14.50 -6.59 28.32
N ASP A 631 15.34 -5.85 29.06
CA ASP A 631 14.95 -4.61 29.73
C ASP A 631 14.36 -3.57 28.76
N TYR A 632 14.88 -3.49 27.53
CA TYR A 632 14.38 -2.60 26.48
C TYR A 632 12.90 -2.82 26.15
N GLN A 633 12.39 -4.04 26.26
CA GLN A 633 11.00 -4.41 25.98
C GLN A 633 10.16 -4.58 27.26
N ILE A 634 10.72 -5.23 28.28
CA ILE A 634 10.05 -5.61 29.51
C ILE A 634 11.04 -5.41 30.68
N PRO A 635 10.97 -4.30 31.43
CA PRO A 635 9.82 -3.38 31.59
C PRO A 635 9.68 -2.27 30.54
N GLY A 636 10.73 -2.01 29.76
CA GLY A 636 10.88 -0.86 28.88
C GLY A 636 12.10 -0.04 29.32
N TYR A 637 12.90 0.46 28.35
CA TYR A 637 14.19 1.12 28.61
C TYR A 637 14.15 2.15 29.75
N TYR A 638 13.15 3.05 29.76
CA TYR A 638 12.99 4.07 30.80
C TYR A 638 12.60 3.55 32.16
N ALA A 639 11.75 2.52 32.21
CA ALA A 639 11.37 1.94 33.48
C ALA A 639 12.61 1.41 34.22
N THR A 640 13.56 0.85 33.47
CA THR A 640 14.84 0.37 33.99
C THR A 640 15.80 1.50 34.33
N VAL A 641 16.06 2.42 33.38
CA VAL A 641 17.07 3.50 33.55
C VAL A 641 16.67 4.51 34.62
N ASP A 642 15.41 4.94 34.64
CA ASP A 642 14.91 5.91 35.63
C ASP A 642 14.45 5.23 36.93
N HIS A 643 14.66 3.91 37.06
CA HIS A 643 14.24 3.10 38.20
C HIS A 643 12.76 3.32 38.59
N ARG A 644 11.86 3.36 37.60
CA ARG A 644 10.43 3.65 37.80
C ARG A 644 9.74 2.42 38.37
N GLU A 645 9.75 2.35 39.69
CA GLU A 645 9.37 1.15 40.44
C GLU A 645 7.96 0.64 40.09
N ASP A 646 6.98 1.54 39.90
CA ASP A 646 5.61 1.19 39.52
C ASP A 646 5.54 0.48 38.16
N GLU A 647 6.32 0.93 37.17
CA GLU A 647 6.36 0.34 35.82
C GLU A 647 7.08 -1.00 35.82
N ILE A 648 8.17 -1.14 36.59
CA ILE A 648 8.87 -2.41 36.79
C ILE A 648 7.94 -3.42 37.46
N GLN A 649 7.20 -3.01 38.50
CA GLN A 649 6.25 -3.88 39.19
C GLN A 649 5.12 -4.34 38.26
N GLU A 650 4.63 -3.46 37.39
CA GLU A 650 3.63 -3.80 36.38
C GLU A 650 4.19 -4.77 35.34
N ALA A 651 5.41 -4.55 34.86
CA ALA A 651 6.07 -5.45 33.93
C ALA A 651 6.28 -6.85 34.52
N ARG A 652 6.64 -6.96 35.82
CA ARG A 652 6.70 -8.25 36.54
C ARG A 652 5.36 -8.96 36.55
N ARG A 653 4.27 -8.25 36.86
CA ARG A 653 2.91 -8.81 36.85
C ARG A 653 2.55 -9.29 35.45
N LEU A 654 2.90 -8.51 34.44
CA LEU A 654 2.60 -8.83 33.06
C LEU A 654 3.36 -10.06 32.56
N LEU A 655 4.67 -10.13 32.81
CA LEU A 655 5.50 -11.29 32.48
C LEU A 655 4.97 -12.55 33.18
N TYR A 656 4.66 -12.45 34.46
CA TYR A 656 4.05 -13.56 35.21
C TYR A 656 2.73 -14.03 34.57
N VAL A 657 1.83 -13.10 34.23
CA VAL A 657 0.56 -13.46 33.55
C VAL A 657 0.84 -14.19 32.23
N GLY A 658 1.79 -13.71 31.43
CA GLY A 658 2.22 -14.35 30.19
C GLY A 658 2.77 -15.77 30.40
N MET A 659 3.65 -15.97 31.39
CA MET A 659 4.22 -17.29 31.69
C MET A 659 3.14 -18.30 32.09
N THR A 660 2.15 -17.86 32.88
CA THR A 660 1.04 -18.73 33.31
C THR A 660 0.03 -19.08 32.20
N ARG A 661 0.25 -18.64 30.96
CA ARG A 661 -0.57 -19.07 29.81
C ARG A 661 -0.15 -20.45 29.27
N ALA A 662 1.05 -20.92 29.63
CA ALA A 662 1.58 -22.20 29.18
C ALA A 662 0.95 -23.36 29.95
N ARG A 663 0.42 -24.36 29.23
CA ARG A 663 -0.04 -25.62 29.82
C ARG A 663 1.05 -26.68 29.87
N ASP A 664 1.84 -26.79 28.80
CA ASP A 664 2.86 -27.83 28.66
C ASP A 664 4.26 -27.19 28.49
N ARG A 665 4.54 -26.43 27.44
CA ARG A 665 5.88 -25.89 27.17
C ARG A 665 5.90 -24.36 27.26
N LEU A 666 6.87 -23.81 28.01
CA LEU A 666 7.16 -22.38 28.09
C LEU A 666 8.59 -22.12 27.59
N VAL A 667 8.72 -21.25 26.59
CA VAL A 667 10.00 -20.79 26.03
C VAL A 667 10.07 -19.28 26.22
N LEU A 668 11.20 -18.80 26.75
CA LEU A 668 11.53 -17.38 26.85
C LEU A 668 12.71 -17.08 25.93
N SER A 669 12.74 -15.90 25.31
CA SER A 669 13.90 -15.47 24.53
C SER A 669 14.22 -13.99 24.76
N HIS A 670 15.49 -13.65 24.56
CA HIS A 670 15.94 -12.26 24.52
C HIS A 670 17.03 -12.07 23.47
N ALA A 671 17.17 -10.84 22.97
CA ALA A 671 18.22 -10.45 22.04
C ALA A 671 19.15 -9.41 22.69
N ALA A 672 20.46 -9.46 22.43
CA ALA A 672 21.43 -8.47 22.94
C ALA A 672 21.31 -7.11 22.23
N SER A 673 20.84 -7.12 20.98
CA SER A 673 20.51 -5.94 20.20
C SER A 673 19.15 -6.10 19.54
N ARG A 674 18.32 -5.04 19.57
CA ARG A 674 17.02 -4.99 18.89
C ARG A 674 16.86 -3.66 18.17
N PHE A 675 16.40 -3.69 16.91
CA PHE A 675 16.28 -2.51 16.05
C PHE A 675 17.58 -1.68 15.98
N GLY A 676 18.73 -2.37 15.98
CA GLY A 676 20.06 -1.77 15.95
C GLY A 676 20.46 -1.02 17.23
N LYS A 677 19.88 -1.37 18.38
CA LYS A 677 20.22 -0.80 19.69
C LYS A 677 20.51 -1.89 20.72
N PRO A 678 21.46 -1.69 21.64
CA PRO A 678 21.61 -2.56 22.81
C PRO A 678 20.29 -2.67 23.58
N SER A 679 19.90 -3.89 23.91
CA SER A 679 18.64 -4.20 24.58
C SER A 679 18.65 -3.98 26.10
N GLY A 680 19.81 -3.62 26.66
CA GLY A 680 20.01 -3.50 28.10
C GLY A 680 20.34 -4.85 28.74
N GLY A 681 19.88 -5.04 29.97
CA GLY A 681 20.04 -6.29 30.71
C GLY A 681 18.81 -7.20 30.60
N THR A 682 18.80 -8.19 31.48
CA THR A 682 17.78 -9.22 31.59
C THR A 682 17.22 -9.26 33.01
N GLN A 683 16.96 -8.10 33.62
CA GLN A 683 16.68 -7.96 35.05
C GLN A 683 15.59 -8.94 35.53
N LEU A 684 14.50 -9.05 34.76
CA LEU A 684 13.38 -9.92 35.13
C LEU A 684 13.68 -11.42 34.96
N LEU A 685 14.59 -11.79 34.05
CA LEU A 685 15.06 -13.16 33.89
C LEU A 685 16.02 -13.53 35.04
N ASP A 686 16.88 -12.59 35.45
CA ASP A 686 17.78 -12.75 36.59
C ASP A 686 16.98 -12.97 37.88
N GLU A 687 15.91 -12.21 38.09
CA GLU A 687 14.98 -12.34 39.23
C GLU A 687 14.29 -13.71 39.34
N ILE A 688 14.21 -14.48 38.24
CA ILE A 688 13.64 -15.84 38.22
C ILE A 688 14.70 -16.93 38.05
N GLY A 689 15.99 -16.57 38.11
CA GLY A 689 17.09 -17.53 38.01
C GLY A 689 17.31 -18.08 36.60
N LEU A 690 16.87 -17.35 35.56
CA LEU A 690 17.04 -17.70 34.14
C LEU A 690 18.00 -16.74 33.40
N GLY A 691 18.73 -15.90 34.13
CA GLY A 691 19.67 -14.92 33.58
C GLY A 691 20.86 -15.52 32.82
N THR A 692 21.25 -16.76 33.16
CA THR A 692 22.21 -17.54 32.38
C THR A 692 21.47 -18.28 31.28
N ALA A 693 21.05 -17.56 30.24
CA ALA A 693 20.40 -18.15 29.08
C ALA A 693 21.33 -19.16 28.38
N THR A 694 20.77 -20.25 27.85
CA THR A 694 21.52 -21.16 26.98
C THR A 694 21.81 -20.40 25.68
N LEU A 695 23.09 -20.28 25.30
CA LEU A 695 23.45 -19.82 23.96
C LEU A 695 22.85 -20.83 22.96
N ALA A 696 21.90 -20.35 22.14
CA ALA A 696 21.20 -21.16 21.15
C ALA A 696 22.13 -21.55 19.99
#